data_AF-A0A8H6CXS0-F1
#
_entry.id   AF-A0A8H6CXS0-F1
#
_cell.length_a   1.000
_cell.length_b   1.000
_cell.length_c   1.000
_cell.angle_alpha   90.00
_cell.angle_beta   90.00
_cell.angle_gamma   90.00
#
_symmetry.space_group_name_H-M   'P 1'
#
loop_
_entity.id
_entity.type
_entity.pdbx_description
1 polymer ?
#
loop_
_entity_poly.entity_id
_entity_poly.type
_entity_poly.pdbx_seq_one_letter_code
_entity_poly.pdbx_strand_id
1 'polypeptide(L)'
;MASVQEAEQIIQSLNGHGTRLLGKHIQLSLQRLLYELLRYTNGKTFSKASAANESPFISFKIHPNRIVIDCNNDDLTKADVEDICRPVNKEHMKGANFKTIVAATKKVHIQSGNFSFEFQHNVFGVDSDMMRPTWVTSAETIPNDFTRITLHLHDQGSKEDIHNLRQVVISQFEGLEEECLLFLKDLRSLKVEFFGKGGNMQQSKYFWKHTVDEYRVSLKVTTVDEWKEKTHTQLYHLIEQSADDMAPNLMLAFPLTDDFKVQADTKTKKLFNFVPLQASPLGFHIHSDFELEDDQYSVVATSAHNLSIRDQVATAFFQAILQFCEHATLRYHWPLFLTPRVRDSDHFWSGLDTDIRSWVAQNPVLISRDIKHWRLINHLNVLIADAQDKAGRPLLDDPINDPFLSSKYPQEVANTLKEYGLATLNSTQCLKLLKLHFHNPSLSRATVCRTQEWYGALARLLSKLFVDEEHSERIKTVRLLRLRDGSMVSAASGPVYFPTTGNFDIPENLNLRVVSSYTSRGHYPRALYQQLGVLQATVVQVRSLILDRFSSSKDLSLHDIKSYLRYLYLTHQSFNAENEQPYHAVKIMTLEMKMEMPWMTIVYLPGMDHPYAPRSLMGLGMFGLSHSLNFLHPEILKDEPKKPGLFHLSWKKWLCDCLGIRERLSLFGPKTLAEQESNGDISSITDDIDVLSEEYKYVFKNRPDRFLGFVQHLWVFDGPRLLKNPALVSEIKGLPAQNLCVADRSLNLQDTWIPLKELKDCVKQYMEYPDEFPFLKLEKEEHMDLAIGTKWTFLTKHFSVKWENDMDFLLEILESIKHSCNRLSPWQTGKVVELYTAIRARFLESIGDERERTLEFFGNSGILYIDKTGPTWTGLSSCLWTAPTDMLSAYSLRRFYEERIHDKREMESLYNMFHVEMGIRDATVKDLVKELLLLRKEGCEDVTRVADIYEYLDKEIIASPEMRNMLSLMDETNGLVPEFPAEPIRKAKIFPVRHPRQPGHPFRFDELCSVDTEFAIGDREGLKRLLESNIKMLNFDLIEVRRLQPLFRWLSIEDRYLSRCVKEKLECVSTYQSRRWNLRPKAYHIARYGSCDDALSLYQRLRTVQIVEVIYIFMKLEILQEGQVIQSDLRYNALAHIHDCDDQLIIYVTKGGKDLQQSFFSVLPKKLQEWLTDNPRRSPDSAPFEVVNALTSIFASDVSVLDGILEDQGIVQVPFENQAAVERKYKIRVRLPEVDQREARTLVIR
;
A
#
# COMPACT_ATOMS: atom_id res chain seq x y z
N MET A 1 47.21 -23.11 55.71
CA MET A 1 47.31 -22.15 54.60
C MET A 1 47.00 -22.90 53.33
N ALA A 2 46.22 -22.33 52.44
CA ALA A 2 46.00 -22.89 51.10
C ALA A 2 47.29 -22.77 50.27
N SER A 3 47.52 -23.71 49.35
CA SER A 3 48.63 -23.68 48.39
C SER A 3 48.48 -22.53 47.38
N VAL A 4 49.54 -22.23 46.62
CA VAL A 4 49.49 -21.16 45.61
C VAL A 4 48.43 -21.45 44.53
N GLN A 5 48.24 -22.71 44.12
CA GLN A 5 47.19 -23.09 43.18
C GLN A 5 45.78 -22.93 43.76
N GLU A 6 45.57 -23.27 45.04
CA GLU A 6 44.31 -22.99 45.71
C GLU A 6 44.08 -21.49 45.89
N ALA A 7 45.13 -20.70 46.14
CA ALA A 7 45.04 -19.23 46.23
C ALA A 7 44.71 -18.59 44.87
N GLU A 8 45.28 -19.07 43.76
CA GLU A 8 44.88 -18.65 42.42
C GLU A 8 43.44 -19.08 42.11
N GLN A 9 43.01 -20.28 42.48
CA GLN A 9 41.60 -20.71 42.35
C GLN A 9 40.63 -19.87 43.21
N ILE A 10 41.05 -19.44 44.41
CA ILE A 10 40.27 -18.55 45.28
C ILE A 10 40.20 -17.13 44.70
N ILE A 11 41.29 -16.60 44.13
CA ILE A 11 41.27 -15.27 43.48
C ILE A 11 40.50 -15.31 42.16
N GLN A 12 40.58 -16.41 41.39
CA GLN A 12 39.74 -16.63 40.20
C GLN A 12 38.26 -16.78 40.56
N SER A 13 37.91 -17.44 41.67
CA SER A 13 36.50 -17.53 42.10
C SER A 13 35.97 -16.17 42.57
N LEU A 14 36.74 -15.41 43.35
CA LEU A 14 36.35 -14.09 43.85
C LEU A 14 36.22 -13.04 42.71
N ASN A 15 37.21 -12.92 41.82
CA ASN A 15 37.11 -12.02 40.66
C ASN A 15 36.07 -12.52 39.63
N GLY A 16 35.88 -13.84 39.53
CA GLY A 16 34.87 -14.47 38.69
C GLY A 16 33.44 -14.15 39.11
N HIS A 17 33.17 -13.93 40.40
CA HIS A 17 31.84 -13.51 40.86
C HIS A 17 31.49 -12.08 40.47
N GLY A 18 32.43 -11.13 40.57
CA GLY A 18 32.21 -9.73 40.15
C GLY A 18 32.01 -9.60 38.64
N THR A 19 32.87 -10.23 37.85
CA THR A 19 32.76 -10.21 36.37
C THR A 19 31.52 -10.95 35.85
N ARG A 20 31.09 -12.05 36.49
CA ARG A 20 29.85 -12.76 36.11
C ARG A 20 28.57 -11.92 36.31
N LEU A 21 28.47 -11.16 37.39
CA LEU A 21 27.27 -10.34 37.65
C LEU A 21 27.12 -9.22 36.63
N LEU A 22 28.22 -8.50 36.33
CA LEU A 22 28.23 -7.47 35.30
C LEU A 22 28.03 -8.06 33.89
N GLY A 23 28.60 -9.26 33.65
CA GLY A 23 28.34 -10.06 32.46
C GLY A 23 26.87 -10.41 32.27
N LYS A 24 26.13 -10.82 33.32
CA LYS A 24 24.68 -11.07 33.22
C LYS A 24 23.93 -9.80 32.81
N HIS A 25 24.26 -8.63 33.37
CA HIS A 25 23.60 -7.37 32.99
C HIS A 25 23.84 -7.00 31.52
N ILE A 26 25.07 -7.12 31.03
CA ILE A 26 25.41 -6.88 29.62
C ILE A 26 24.71 -7.90 28.71
N GLN A 27 24.67 -9.18 29.10
CA GLN A 27 23.99 -10.23 28.34
C GLN A 27 22.47 -10.03 28.26
N LEU A 28 21.80 -9.67 29.37
CA LEU A 28 20.38 -9.32 29.39
C LEU A 28 20.09 -8.08 28.54
N SER A 29 20.96 -7.06 28.60
CA SER A 29 20.85 -5.86 27.76
C SER A 29 20.98 -6.20 26.27
N LEU A 30 21.92 -7.09 25.92
CA LEU A 30 22.12 -7.57 24.56
C LEU A 30 20.93 -8.41 24.05
N GLN A 31 20.29 -9.21 24.90
CA GLN A 31 19.12 -10.01 24.52
C GLN A 31 17.89 -9.16 24.17
N ARG A 32 17.79 -7.93 24.69
CA ARG A 32 16.72 -6.97 24.37
C ARG A 32 17.12 -5.94 23.31
N LEU A 33 18.29 -6.08 22.68
CA LEU A 33 18.86 -5.07 21.78
C LEU A 33 17.99 -4.86 20.54
N LEU A 34 17.57 -5.93 19.85
CA LEU A 34 16.70 -5.82 18.67
C LEU A 34 15.33 -5.23 19.03
N TYR A 35 14.75 -5.62 20.16
CA TYR A 35 13.46 -5.11 20.64
C TYR A 35 13.49 -3.59 20.86
N GLU A 36 14.44 -3.07 21.66
CA GLU A 36 14.52 -1.63 21.94
C GLU A 36 14.91 -0.82 20.68
N LEU A 37 15.62 -1.42 19.71
CA LEU A 37 15.91 -0.79 18.42
C LEU A 37 14.67 -0.67 17.53
N LEU A 38 13.91 -1.74 17.33
CA LEU A 38 12.65 -1.69 16.57
C LEU A 38 11.67 -0.70 17.22
N ARG A 39 11.55 -0.76 18.55
CA ARG A 39 10.75 0.17 19.34
C ARG A 39 11.19 1.63 19.19
N TYR A 40 12.50 1.91 19.21
CA TYR A 40 13.03 3.26 18.96
C TYR A 40 12.60 3.77 17.58
N THR A 41 12.61 2.91 16.56
CA THR A 41 12.32 3.28 15.17
C THR A 41 10.82 3.41 14.89
N ASN A 42 9.98 2.63 15.57
CA ASN A 42 8.52 2.82 15.56
C ASN A 42 8.08 4.12 16.27
N GLY A 43 8.96 4.70 17.10
CA GLY A 43 8.78 6.01 17.72
C GLY A 43 9.37 7.18 16.92
N LYS A 44 9.73 6.99 15.64
CA LYS A 44 10.24 8.04 14.76
C LYS A 44 9.28 8.36 13.62
N THR A 45 9.22 9.65 13.29
CA THR A 45 8.53 10.17 12.12
C THR A 45 9.44 10.12 10.91
N PHE A 46 8.84 9.84 9.75
CA PHE A 46 9.49 9.77 8.45
C PHE A 46 8.93 10.83 7.50
N SER A 47 8.52 11.96 8.07
CA SER A 47 7.82 13.04 7.37
C SER A 47 8.63 13.56 6.19
N LYS A 48 9.97 13.59 6.30
CA LYS A 48 10.90 14.02 5.26
C LYS A 48 11.17 12.97 4.18
N ALA A 49 11.24 11.68 4.53
CA ALA A 49 11.40 10.61 3.54
C ALA A 49 10.12 10.41 2.70
N SER A 50 8.99 10.34 3.38
CA SER A 50 7.65 10.36 2.79
C SER A 50 7.23 11.75 2.28
N ALA A 51 8.21 12.64 2.13
CA ALA A 51 8.18 13.87 1.39
C ALA A 51 9.17 13.82 0.18
N ALA A 52 10.34 13.21 0.33
CA ALA A 52 11.32 12.99 -0.75
C ALA A 52 10.86 12.00 -1.84
N ASN A 53 9.68 11.41 -1.69
CA ASN A 53 9.16 10.28 -2.45
C ASN A 53 9.92 8.96 -2.28
N GLU A 54 10.47 8.78 -1.09
CA GLU A 54 11.15 7.57 -0.64
C GLU A 54 10.27 6.81 0.36
N SER A 55 10.22 5.48 0.25
CA SER A 55 9.54 4.68 1.28
C SER A 55 10.35 4.69 2.59
N PRO A 56 9.72 4.97 3.74
CA PRO A 56 10.35 4.87 5.06
C PRO A 56 11.07 3.53 5.25
N PHE A 57 12.38 3.56 5.52
CA PHE A 57 13.19 2.36 5.63
C PHE A 57 14.10 2.36 6.85
N ILE A 58 14.44 1.15 7.29
CA ILE A 58 15.57 0.91 8.18
C ILE A 58 16.47 -0.20 7.64
N SER A 59 17.78 0.00 7.70
CA SER A 59 18.80 -0.96 7.29
C SER A 59 19.78 -1.25 8.43
N PHE A 60 19.76 -2.48 8.93
CA PHE A 60 20.69 -2.99 9.95
C PHE A 60 21.91 -3.65 9.29
N LYS A 61 23.09 -3.03 9.41
CA LYS A 61 24.36 -3.47 8.83
C LYS A 61 25.26 -4.06 9.91
N ILE A 62 25.27 -5.38 9.98
CA ILE A 62 25.86 -6.17 11.07
C ILE A 62 27.26 -6.61 10.67
N HIS A 63 28.27 -5.96 11.25
CA HIS A 63 29.68 -6.31 11.08
C HIS A 63 30.22 -7.05 12.32
N PRO A 64 31.33 -7.80 12.23
CA PRO A 64 31.79 -8.66 13.33
C PRO A 64 32.28 -7.94 14.61
N ASN A 65 32.29 -6.60 14.63
CA ASN A 65 32.68 -5.76 15.77
C ASN A 65 31.77 -4.53 15.99
N ARG A 66 30.83 -4.24 15.09
CA ARG A 66 29.90 -3.11 15.18
C ARG A 66 28.60 -3.39 14.42
N ILE A 67 27.52 -2.76 14.81
CA ILE A 67 26.30 -2.69 14.01
C ILE A 67 26.10 -1.23 13.60
N VAL A 68 25.93 -0.97 12.32
CA VAL A 68 25.56 0.34 11.79
C VAL A 68 24.08 0.28 11.44
N ILE A 69 23.31 1.24 11.92
CA ILE A 69 21.86 1.33 11.72
C ILE A 69 21.62 2.60 10.93
N ASP A 70 21.08 2.43 9.73
CA ASP A 70 20.79 3.49 8.77
C ASP A 70 19.27 3.64 8.63
N CYS A 71 18.74 4.84 8.83
CA CYS A 71 17.31 5.11 8.87
C CYS A 71 17.02 6.52 8.30
N ASN A 72 16.07 6.64 7.36
CA ASN A 72 15.67 7.92 6.75
C ASN A 72 14.53 8.62 7.54
N ASN A 73 14.63 8.60 8.87
CA ASN A 73 13.74 9.36 9.74
C ASN A 73 14.16 10.83 9.83
N ASP A 74 13.22 11.66 10.27
CA ASP A 74 13.43 13.10 10.49
C ASP A 74 14.58 13.35 11.50
N ASP A 75 15.38 14.40 11.27
CA ASP A 75 16.55 14.75 12.09
C ASP A 75 16.23 14.90 13.59
N LEU A 76 17.13 14.44 14.47
CA LEU A 76 16.98 14.53 15.92
C LEU A 76 16.86 15.98 16.39
N THR A 77 15.81 16.27 17.16
CA THR A 77 15.64 17.55 17.84
C THR A 77 16.36 17.57 19.19
N LYS A 78 16.46 18.76 19.80
CA LYS A 78 16.93 18.89 21.19
C LYS A 78 16.07 18.10 22.19
N ALA A 79 14.77 17.91 21.92
CA ALA A 79 13.90 17.12 22.78
C ALA A 79 14.24 15.62 22.71
N ASP A 80 14.50 15.09 21.51
CA ASP A 80 14.93 13.70 21.33
C ASP A 80 16.25 13.42 22.05
N VAL A 81 17.24 14.32 21.94
CA VAL A 81 18.54 14.16 22.60
C VAL A 81 18.41 14.24 24.12
N GLU A 82 17.50 15.08 24.64
CA GLU A 82 17.16 15.08 26.06
C GLU A 82 16.50 13.77 26.51
N ASP A 83 15.52 13.24 25.77
CA ASP A 83 14.85 11.97 26.13
C ASP A 83 15.81 10.78 26.06
N ILE A 84 16.72 10.73 25.08
CA ILE A 84 17.79 9.73 24.99
C ILE A 84 18.71 9.76 26.23
N CYS A 85 18.85 10.90 26.90
CA CYS A 85 19.71 11.09 28.07
C CYS A 85 18.98 11.02 29.43
N ARG A 86 17.65 10.99 29.46
CA ARG A 86 16.87 10.98 30.72
C ARG A 86 16.99 9.62 31.43
N PRO A 87 17.12 9.60 32.77
CA PRO A 87 17.08 8.34 33.54
C PRO A 87 15.67 7.72 33.46
N VAL A 88 15.62 6.40 33.27
CA VAL A 88 14.39 5.68 32.93
C VAL A 88 13.58 5.35 34.20
N ASN A 89 12.64 6.24 34.55
CA ASN A 89 11.65 5.96 35.59
C ASN A 89 10.60 4.95 35.09
N LYS A 90 10.30 3.92 35.90
CA LYS A 90 9.46 2.77 35.52
C LYS A 90 8.06 3.13 34.98
N GLU A 91 7.48 4.22 35.47
CA GLU A 91 6.11 4.65 35.13
C GLU A 91 6.01 5.37 33.77
N HIS A 92 7.13 5.72 33.12
CA HIS A 92 7.15 6.54 31.91
C HIS A 92 7.84 5.86 30.72
N MET A 93 7.80 4.53 30.66
CA MET A 93 8.24 3.75 29.50
C MET A 93 7.25 3.83 28.32
N LYS A 94 6.95 5.02 27.79
CA LYS A 94 6.37 5.15 26.42
C LYS A 94 7.48 5.07 25.36
N GLY A 95 8.59 5.80 25.54
CA GLY A 95 9.77 5.76 24.67
C GLY A 95 10.65 4.50 24.85
N ALA A 96 11.48 4.20 23.86
CA ALA A 96 12.42 3.09 23.90
C ALA A 96 13.58 3.32 24.89
N ASN A 97 14.03 2.24 25.55
CA ASN A 97 15.04 2.33 26.60
C ASN A 97 16.46 2.39 25.99
N PHE A 98 16.87 3.58 25.58
CA PHE A 98 18.20 3.80 24.99
C PHE A 98 19.36 3.48 25.95
N LYS A 99 19.13 3.53 27.27
CA LYS A 99 20.09 3.08 28.28
C LYS A 99 20.41 1.58 28.19
N THR A 100 19.44 0.74 27.80
CA THR A 100 19.70 -0.69 27.47
C THR A 100 20.62 -0.82 26.25
N ILE A 101 20.40 -0.04 25.19
CA ILE A 101 21.22 -0.05 23.96
C ILE A 101 22.67 0.37 24.28
N VAL A 102 22.85 1.38 25.13
CA VAL A 102 24.18 1.84 25.58
C VAL A 102 24.84 0.84 26.53
N ALA A 103 24.11 0.16 27.43
CA ALA A 103 24.68 -0.86 28.32
C ALA A 103 25.07 -2.16 27.56
N ALA A 104 24.30 -2.53 26.55
CA ALA A 104 24.59 -3.66 25.66
C ALA A 104 25.89 -3.48 24.85
N THR A 105 26.41 -2.25 24.73
CA THR A 105 27.50 -1.91 23.81
C THR A 105 28.66 -1.22 24.54
N LYS A 106 29.85 -1.23 23.93
CA LYS A 106 31.02 -0.53 24.47
C LYS A 106 30.90 0.98 24.27
N LYS A 107 30.36 1.36 23.11
CA LYS A 107 30.20 2.74 22.66
C LYS A 107 29.04 2.81 21.67
N VAL A 108 28.17 3.79 21.86
CA VAL A 108 27.15 4.18 20.88
C VAL A 108 27.51 5.55 20.34
N HIS A 109 27.68 5.68 19.03
CA HIS A 109 27.83 6.97 18.34
C HIS A 109 26.55 7.22 17.53
N ILE A 110 25.97 8.40 17.72
CA ILE A 110 24.76 8.85 17.00
C ILE A 110 25.15 10.03 16.12
N GLN A 111 24.72 9.99 14.86
CA GLN A 111 24.79 11.09 13.91
C GLN A 111 23.38 11.32 13.33
N SER A 112 22.87 12.54 13.42
CA SER A 112 21.57 12.93 12.86
C SER A 112 21.53 14.44 12.69
N GLY A 113 21.31 14.92 11.47
CA GLY A 113 21.46 16.32 11.09
C GLY A 113 22.71 16.97 11.70
N ASN A 114 22.50 18.03 12.48
CA ASN A 114 23.58 18.77 13.15
C ASN A 114 24.15 18.10 14.41
N PHE A 115 23.60 16.99 14.90
CA PHE A 115 24.05 16.35 16.14
C PHE A 115 25.01 15.17 15.87
N SER A 116 26.22 15.23 16.42
CA SER A 116 27.18 14.11 16.45
C SER A 116 27.77 13.93 17.86
N PHE A 117 27.32 12.90 18.56
CA PHE A 117 27.71 12.64 19.95
C PHE A 117 27.72 11.15 20.27
N GLU A 118 28.46 10.77 21.32
CA GLU A 118 28.58 9.38 21.74
C GLU A 118 28.41 9.17 23.24
N PHE A 119 27.96 7.97 23.58
CA PHE A 119 28.00 7.42 24.93
C PHE A 119 29.05 6.31 24.98
N GLN A 120 29.99 6.41 25.92
CA GLN A 120 30.94 5.33 26.21
C GLN A 120 30.53 4.66 27.53
N HIS A 121 30.35 3.34 27.52
CA HIS A 121 30.00 2.58 28.72
C HIS A 121 31.28 2.11 29.43
N ASN A 122 31.62 2.74 30.56
CA ASN A 122 32.83 2.40 31.30
C ASN A 122 32.55 1.38 32.40
N VAL A 123 33.01 0.15 32.16
CA VAL A 123 32.70 -1.12 32.86
C VAL A 123 32.96 -1.09 34.38
N PHE A 124 33.75 -0.15 34.90
CA PHE A 124 34.11 -0.06 36.32
C PHE A 124 33.62 1.20 37.05
N GLY A 125 32.76 2.01 36.42
CA GLY A 125 32.13 3.16 37.05
C GLY A 125 30.91 2.76 37.89
N VAL A 126 30.95 2.98 39.20
CA VAL A 126 29.82 2.66 40.10
C VAL A 126 28.67 3.66 39.90
N ASP A 127 27.57 3.17 39.32
CA ASP A 127 26.21 3.71 39.27
C ASP A 127 26.05 5.22 39.53
N SER A 128 26.41 6.02 38.52
CA SER A 128 25.82 7.35 38.33
C SER A 128 24.72 7.24 37.27
N ASP A 129 23.48 7.37 37.70
CA ASP A 129 22.30 6.88 36.96
C ASP A 129 21.98 7.63 35.65
N MET A 130 22.61 8.81 35.45
CA MET A 130 22.32 9.80 34.42
C MET A 130 23.34 9.76 33.28
N MET A 131 22.90 9.38 32.08
CA MET A 131 23.77 9.30 30.89
C MET A 131 24.14 10.69 30.39
N ARG A 132 25.42 10.86 30.03
CA ARG A 132 25.97 12.13 29.53
C ARG A 132 26.57 11.92 28.14
N PRO A 133 26.06 12.61 27.10
CA PRO A 133 26.61 12.51 25.77
C PRO A 133 27.94 13.26 25.71
N THR A 134 28.95 12.67 25.09
CA THR A 134 30.21 13.32 24.76
C THR A 134 30.15 13.78 23.32
N TRP A 135 30.32 15.08 23.07
CA TRP A 135 30.34 15.60 21.69
C TRP A 135 31.55 15.07 20.94
N VAL A 136 31.34 14.60 19.71
CA VAL A 136 32.42 14.10 18.86
C VAL A 136 32.26 14.60 17.43
N THR A 137 33.21 15.44 17.03
CA THR A 137 33.38 15.91 15.65
C THR A 137 33.85 14.74 14.79
N SER A 138 32.91 14.07 14.12
CA SER A 138 33.20 12.94 13.23
C SER A 138 33.92 13.41 11.96
N ALA A 139 34.78 12.55 11.40
CA ALA A 139 35.40 12.79 10.09
C ALA A 139 34.48 12.39 8.91
N GLU A 140 33.40 11.66 9.19
CA GLU A 140 32.41 11.20 8.20
C GLU A 140 31.13 12.01 8.34
N THR A 141 30.81 12.83 7.32
CA THR A 141 29.52 13.48 7.15
C THR A 141 28.49 12.50 6.59
N ILE A 142 27.33 12.40 7.23
CA ILE A 142 26.16 11.68 6.71
C ILE A 142 25.33 12.58 5.78
N PRO A 143 24.40 12.03 4.97
CA PRO A 143 23.41 12.83 4.26
C PRO A 143 22.54 13.65 5.22
N ASN A 144 21.90 14.70 4.70
CA ASN A 144 20.81 15.37 5.40
C ASN A 144 19.62 14.41 5.56
N ASP A 145 18.75 14.67 6.55
CA ASP A 145 17.48 13.95 6.74
C ASP A 145 17.69 12.43 6.95
N PHE A 146 18.78 12.10 7.66
CA PHE A 146 19.28 10.76 7.84
C PHE A 146 19.78 10.59 9.27
N THR A 147 19.44 9.46 9.90
CA THR A 147 19.98 9.09 11.21
C THR A 147 20.83 7.83 11.09
N ARG A 148 22.10 7.94 11.50
CA ARG A 148 23.03 6.83 11.64
C ARG A 148 23.33 6.58 13.11
N ILE A 149 23.06 5.36 13.57
CA ILE A 149 23.47 4.89 14.90
C ILE A 149 24.52 3.79 14.73
N THR A 150 25.73 4.04 15.21
CA THR A 150 26.83 3.05 15.19
C THR A 150 27.04 2.47 16.59
N LEU A 151 26.69 1.20 16.74
CA LEU A 151 26.81 0.40 17.95
C LEU A 151 28.11 -0.39 17.92
N HIS A 152 29.11 0.01 18.71
CA HIS A 152 30.36 -0.75 18.86
C HIS A 152 30.18 -1.86 19.92
N LEU A 153 30.33 -3.12 19.49
CA LEU A 153 30.14 -4.27 20.37
C LEU A 153 31.30 -4.43 21.35
N HIS A 154 31.04 -5.03 22.52
CA HIS A 154 32.04 -5.25 23.56
C HIS A 154 33.24 -6.09 23.07
N ASP A 155 34.44 -5.74 23.55
CA ASP A 155 35.73 -6.35 23.20
C ASP A 155 36.62 -6.65 24.43
N GLN A 156 36.08 -6.49 25.64
CA GLN A 156 36.72 -6.85 26.91
C GLN A 156 36.05 -8.11 27.48
N GLY A 157 36.84 -9.11 27.88
CA GLY A 157 36.38 -10.43 28.31
C GLY A 157 37.30 -11.54 27.79
N SER A 158 36.93 -12.81 27.96
CA SER A 158 37.62 -13.90 27.25
C SER A 158 37.22 -13.92 25.77
N LYS A 159 38.00 -14.62 24.94
CA LYS A 159 37.66 -14.80 23.50
C LYS A 159 36.34 -15.56 23.31
N GLU A 160 35.99 -16.43 24.26
CA GLU A 160 34.78 -17.24 24.24
C GLU A 160 33.57 -16.39 24.66
N ASP A 161 33.68 -15.58 25.72
CA ASP A 161 32.62 -14.63 26.10
C ASP A 161 32.31 -13.65 24.96
N ILE A 162 33.35 -13.05 24.37
CA ILE A 162 33.20 -12.10 23.25
C ILE A 162 32.59 -12.77 22.02
N HIS A 163 32.83 -14.06 21.79
CA HIS A 163 32.16 -14.81 20.73
C HIS A 163 30.68 -15.05 21.06
N ASN A 164 30.39 -15.57 22.26
CA ASN A 164 29.04 -15.87 22.72
C ASN A 164 28.13 -14.63 22.72
N LEU A 165 28.62 -13.50 23.25
CA LEU A 165 27.87 -12.23 23.24
C LEU A 165 27.56 -11.74 21.82
N ARG A 166 28.46 -11.98 20.85
CA ARG A 166 28.22 -11.62 19.44
C ARG A 166 27.26 -12.59 18.75
N GLN A 167 27.30 -13.89 19.08
CA GLN A 167 26.32 -14.87 18.59
C GLN A 167 24.91 -14.55 19.11
N VAL A 168 24.76 -14.15 20.38
CA VAL A 168 23.47 -13.72 20.96
C VAL A 168 22.85 -12.52 20.24
N VAL A 169 23.66 -11.62 19.67
CA VAL A 169 23.14 -10.51 18.85
C VAL A 169 22.81 -10.97 17.44
N ILE A 170 23.72 -11.70 16.78
CA ILE A 170 23.52 -12.19 15.42
C ILE A 170 22.24 -13.03 15.33
N SER A 171 22.00 -13.93 16.28
CA SER A 171 20.82 -14.80 16.29
C SER A 171 19.49 -14.07 16.47
N GLN A 172 19.46 -12.87 17.08
CA GLN A 172 18.25 -12.03 17.11
C GLN A 172 17.90 -11.53 15.70
N PHE A 173 18.88 -11.02 14.96
CA PHE A 173 18.67 -10.51 13.60
C PHE A 173 18.44 -11.63 12.58
N GLU A 174 19.09 -12.79 12.75
CA GLU A 174 18.80 -14.01 11.99
C GLU A 174 17.37 -14.52 12.27
N GLY A 175 16.94 -14.45 13.53
CA GLY A 175 15.61 -14.85 14.01
C GLY A 175 14.46 -13.87 13.74
N LEU A 176 14.72 -12.75 13.04
CA LEU A 176 13.67 -11.80 12.65
C LEU A 176 12.74 -12.41 11.59
N GLU A 177 11.43 -12.36 11.87
CA GLU A 177 10.34 -12.97 11.09
C GLU A 177 9.53 -11.92 10.31
N GLU A 178 8.86 -12.37 9.25
CA GLU A 178 8.08 -11.54 8.33
C GLU A 178 6.96 -10.73 9.02
N GLU A 179 6.27 -11.33 10.00
CA GLU A 179 5.18 -10.67 10.72
C GLU A 179 5.63 -9.48 11.55
N CYS A 180 6.91 -9.36 11.93
CA CYS A 180 7.42 -8.21 12.70
C CYS A 180 7.17 -6.87 12.00
N LEU A 181 7.18 -6.84 10.66
CA LEU A 181 6.94 -5.62 9.90
C LEU A 181 5.45 -5.26 9.83
N LEU A 182 4.50 -6.19 10.03
CA LEU A 182 3.06 -5.86 10.16
C LEU A 182 2.84 -4.77 11.23
N PHE A 183 3.49 -4.94 12.38
CA PHE A 183 3.22 -4.20 13.60
C PHE A 183 4.06 -2.93 13.76
N LEU A 184 5.01 -2.69 12.85
CA LEU A 184 5.69 -1.40 12.73
C LEU A 184 4.79 -0.47 11.91
N LYS A 185 4.37 0.66 12.50
CA LYS A 185 3.33 1.55 11.96
C LYS A 185 3.77 2.23 10.66
N ASP A 186 4.69 3.18 10.77
CA ASP A 186 5.09 4.06 9.67
C ASP A 186 6.29 3.52 8.86
N LEU A 187 6.89 2.41 9.29
CA LEU A 187 8.03 1.78 8.60
C LEU A 187 7.57 0.93 7.41
N ARG A 188 8.18 1.18 6.25
CA ARG A 188 7.72 0.64 4.96
C ARG A 188 8.74 -0.23 4.25
N SER A 189 9.96 -0.32 4.75
CA SER A 189 10.82 -1.48 4.53
C SER A 189 11.80 -1.67 5.68
N LEU A 190 12.19 -2.92 5.91
CA LEU A 190 13.19 -3.32 6.86
C LEU A 190 14.21 -4.19 6.13
N LYS A 191 15.47 -3.86 6.30
CA LYS A 191 16.59 -4.52 5.64
C LYS A 191 17.62 -4.97 6.67
N VAL A 192 18.13 -6.19 6.54
CA VAL A 192 19.19 -6.73 7.39
C VAL A 192 20.33 -7.21 6.50
N GLU A 193 21.55 -6.81 6.80
CA GLU A 193 22.77 -7.08 6.02
C GLU A 193 23.88 -7.61 6.94
N PHE A 194 24.36 -8.84 6.69
CA PHE A 194 25.40 -9.50 7.48
C PHE A 194 26.74 -9.48 6.73
N PHE A 195 27.77 -8.95 7.37
CA PHE A 195 29.10 -8.77 6.78
C PHE A 195 30.17 -9.64 7.45
N GLY A 196 31.01 -10.26 6.62
CA GLY A 196 32.16 -11.06 7.07
C GLY A 196 33.34 -10.20 7.56
N LYS A 197 34.36 -10.85 8.15
CA LYS A 197 35.56 -10.19 8.69
C LYS A 197 36.39 -9.41 7.65
N GLY A 198 36.22 -9.69 6.36
CA GLY A 198 36.87 -8.97 5.26
C GLY A 198 36.09 -7.75 4.75
N GLY A 199 34.90 -7.46 5.28
CA GLY A 199 34.02 -6.37 4.82
C GLY A 199 33.04 -6.75 3.70
N ASN A 200 33.10 -7.98 3.18
CA ASN A 200 32.15 -8.49 2.18
C ASN A 200 30.79 -8.82 2.82
N MET A 201 29.71 -8.59 2.06
CA MET A 201 28.36 -9.11 2.36
C MET A 201 28.36 -10.65 2.30
N GLN A 202 27.58 -11.31 3.17
CA GLN A 202 27.36 -12.76 3.12
C GLN A 202 25.87 -13.10 2.98
N GLN A 203 25.02 -12.51 3.83
CA GLN A 203 23.58 -12.72 3.82
C GLN A 203 22.86 -11.39 3.90
N SER A 204 21.70 -11.28 3.25
CA SER A 204 20.77 -10.18 3.48
C SER A 204 19.31 -10.62 3.42
N LYS A 205 18.47 -9.98 4.24
CA LYS A 205 17.00 -10.12 4.26
C LYS A 205 16.35 -8.79 3.95
N TYR A 206 15.34 -8.81 3.09
CA TYR A 206 14.54 -7.66 2.68
C TYR A 206 13.07 -7.92 2.98
N PHE A 207 12.49 -7.05 3.81
CA PHE A 207 11.08 -6.99 4.18
C PHE A 207 10.57 -5.60 3.74
N TRP A 208 9.38 -5.47 3.13
CA TRP A 208 9.00 -4.28 2.35
C TRP A 208 7.47 -4.13 2.19
N LYS A 209 6.81 -3.05 2.65
CA LYS A 209 5.42 -3.00 3.18
C LYS A 209 4.27 -2.46 2.24
N HIS A 210 3.54 -3.33 1.52
CA HIS A 210 2.35 -3.07 0.67
C HIS A 210 1.00 -2.86 1.44
N THR A 211 -0.13 -3.27 0.84
CA THR A 211 -1.46 -2.69 0.79
C THR A 211 -2.46 -3.74 0.22
N VAL A 212 -3.49 -4.35 0.84
CA VAL A 212 -4.36 -5.29 0.06
C VAL A 212 -5.87 -5.09 0.23
N ASP A 213 -6.38 -4.95 1.45
CA ASP A 213 -7.80 -4.76 1.78
C ASP A 213 -7.97 -3.75 2.93
N GLU A 214 -9.18 -3.20 3.14
CA GLU A 214 -9.59 -2.42 4.35
C GLU A 214 -8.97 -2.99 5.63
N TYR A 215 -8.95 -4.32 5.64
CA TYR A 215 -8.61 -5.17 6.76
C TYR A 215 -7.74 -6.36 6.31
N ARG A 216 -6.96 -6.32 5.22
CA ARG A 216 -6.20 -7.51 4.73
C ARG A 216 -4.96 -7.20 3.89
N VAL A 217 -4.02 -8.14 3.88
CA VAL A 217 -2.61 -7.79 3.77
C VAL A 217 -1.64 -8.93 3.48
N SER A 218 -0.91 -8.87 2.35
CA SER A 218 0.12 -9.83 1.89
C SER A 218 1.47 -9.68 2.61
N LEU A 219 2.38 -10.70 2.61
CA LEU A 219 3.73 -10.60 3.19
C LEU A 219 4.94 -11.11 2.36
N LYS A 220 5.43 -10.35 1.37
CA LYS A 220 6.63 -10.66 0.53
C LYS A 220 7.99 -10.42 1.21
N VAL A 221 8.62 -11.47 1.75
CA VAL A 221 10.04 -11.42 2.15
C VAL A 221 10.93 -11.94 1.04
N THR A 222 12.08 -11.27 0.86
CA THR A 222 13.14 -11.68 -0.07
C THR A 222 14.46 -11.87 0.70
N THR A 223 15.00 -13.09 0.67
CA THR A 223 16.26 -13.47 1.35
C THR A 223 17.32 -13.82 0.32
N VAL A 224 18.53 -13.27 0.48
CA VAL A 224 19.67 -13.45 -0.43
C VAL A 224 20.87 -14.00 0.35
N ASP A 225 21.24 -15.25 0.08
CA ASP A 225 22.33 -16.00 0.74
C ASP A 225 23.44 -16.32 -0.29
N GLU A 226 24.54 -15.57 -0.27
CA GLU A 226 25.74 -15.54 -1.17
C GLU A 226 25.56 -15.73 -2.70
N TRP A 227 24.74 -16.68 -3.17
CA TRP A 227 24.45 -16.97 -4.58
C TRP A 227 22.98 -17.33 -4.87
N LYS A 228 22.04 -17.20 -3.91
CA LYS A 228 20.61 -17.50 -4.13
C LYS A 228 19.67 -16.50 -3.48
N GLU A 229 18.69 -16.06 -4.26
CA GLU A 229 17.52 -15.31 -3.83
C GLU A 229 16.33 -16.26 -3.61
N LYS A 230 15.50 -15.98 -2.59
CA LYS A 230 14.21 -16.64 -2.33
C LYS A 230 13.17 -15.59 -1.97
N THR A 231 11.99 -15.68 -2.57
CA THR A 231 10.86 -14.80 -2.29
C THR A 231 9.64 -15.60 -1.85
N HIS A 232 8.96 -15.18 -0.79
CA HIS A 232 7.71 -15.77 -0.28
C HIS A 232 6.74 -14.65 0.10
N THR A 233 5.47 -14.74 -0.32
CA THR A 233 4.38 -13.80 -0.02
C THR A 233 3.24 -14.51 0.72
N GLN A 234 2.59 -13.85 1.69
CA GLN A 234 1.56 -14.47 2.57
C GLN A 234 0.42 -13.51 2.99
N LEU A 235 -0.85 -13.81 2.69
CA LEU A 235 -2.01 -12.95 3.06
C LEU A 235 -2.45 -13.12 4.53
N TYR A 236 -2.92 -12.04 5.15
CA TYR A 236 -3.54 -11.96 6.48
C TYR A 236 -4.77 -11.03 6.39
N HIS A 237 -5.80 -11.23 7.21
CA HIS A 237 -6.82 -10.22 7.51
C HIS A 237 -6.44 -9.57 8.85
N LEU A 238 -6.26 -8.26 8.93
CA LEU A 238 -5.97 -7.57 10.19
C LEU A 238 -7.23 -7.00 10.85
N ILE A 239 -7.19 -6.88 12.18
CA ILE A 239 -8.07 -6.00 12.96
C ILE A 239 -7.16 -5.20 13.89
N GLU A 240 -6.96 -3.91 13.63
CA GLU A 240 -6.41 -2.99 14.64
C GLU A 240 -7.53 -2.47 15.54
N GLN A 241 -7.30 -2.54 16.86
CA GLN A 241 -8.18 -1.95 17.87
C GLN A 241 -7.42 -0.85 18.63
N SER A 242 -7.37 0.34 18.03
CA SER A 242 -6.83 1.54 18.67
C SER A 242 -7.77 2.01 19.80
N ALA A 243 -7.42 1.68 21.04
CA ALA A 243 -7.97 2.33 22.22
C ALA A 243 -7.30 3.70 22.44
N ASP A 244 -7.87 4.50 23.35
CA ASP A 244 -7.43 5.87 23.67
C ASP A 244 -5.96 5.94 24.18
N ASP A 245 -5.36 7.14 24.24
CA ASP A 245 -3.91 7.45 24.38
C ASP A 245 -3.20 6.95 25.68
N MET A 246 -3.78 5.97 26.38
CA MET A 246 -3.26 5.31 27.57
C MET A 246 -3.32 3.77 27.50
N ALA A 247 -3.66 3.19 26.33
CA ALA A 247 -3.81 1.75 26.11
C ALA A 247 -2.93 1.24 24.93
N PRO A 248 -2.60 -0.06 24.86
CA PRO A 248 -1.71 -0.60 23.83
C PRO A 248 -2.41 -0.87 22.49
N ASN A 249 -1.72 -0.62 21.37
CA ASN A 249 -2.22 -0.97 20.03
C ASN A 249 -2.33 -2.50 19.86
N LEU A 250 -3.53 -3.02 20.07
CA LEU A 250 -3.88 -4.40 19.79
C LEU A 250 -4.10 -4.58 18.29
N MET A 251 -3.35 -5.49 17.67
CA MET A 251 -3.58 -5.94 16.29
C MET A 251 -3.76 -7.46 16.25
N LEU A 252 -4.85 -7.94 15.65
CA LEU A 252 -5.07 -9.36 15.35
C LEU A 252 -4.76 -9.63 13.87
N ALA A 253 -3.89 -10.59 13.55
CA ALA A 253 -3.58 -10.97 12.17
C ALA A 253 -4.04 -12.40 11.87
N PHE A 254 -5.17 -12.51 11.16
CA PHE A 254 -5.82 -13.76 10.75
C PHE A 254 -5.21 -14.26 9.43
N PRO A 255 -4.39 -15.32 9.42
CA PRO A 255 -3.71 -15.77 8.21
C PRO A 255 -4.72 -16.32 7.18
N LEU A 256 -4.64 -15.79 5.96
CA LEU A 256 -5.47 -16.18 4.83
C LEU A 256 -4.64 -16.88 3.75
N THR A 257 -5.33 -17.70 2.99
CA THR A 257 -4.85 -18.14 1.66
C THR A 257 -5.30 -17.12 0.63
N ASP A 258 -4.63 -17.11 -0.53
CA ASP A 258 -4.93 -16.22 -1.67
C ASP A 258 -6.45 -16.23 -2.01
N ASP A 259 -7.11 -17.40 -1.98
CA ASP A 259 -8.56 -17.51 -2.23
C ASP A 259 -9.46 -17.13 -1.03
N PHE A 260 -8.95 -16.28 -0.14
CA PHE A 260 -9.57 -15.75 1.09
C PHE A 260 -10.18 -16.82 2.01
N LYS A 261 -9.60 -18.02 2.07
CA LYS A 261 -9.94 -19.04 3.08
C LYS A 261 -9.00 -19.00 4.27
N VAL A 262 -9.50 -19.47 5.40
CA VAL A 262 -8.73 -19.71 6.63
C VAL A 262 -7.51 -20.57 6.32
N GLN A 263 -6.30 -20.05 6.50
CA GLN A 263 -5.08 -20.81 6.23
C GLN A 263 -4.82 -21.84 7.34
N ALA A 264 -5.26 -23.08 7.12
CA ALA A 264 -5.10 -24.21 8.03
C ALA A 264 -3.67 -24.82 8.06
N ASP A 265 -2.63 -24.00 7.91
CA ASP A 265 -1.23 -24.46 7.87
C ASP A 265 -0.61 -24.67 9.26
N THR A 266 0.43 -25.49 9.31
CA THR A 266 1.09 -26.04 10.50
C THR A 266 2.09 -25.11 11.19
N LYS A 267 2.44 -23.95 10.60
CA LYS A 267 3.15 -22.86 11.31
C LYS A 267 2.36 -22.46 12.55
N THR A 268 2.95 -22.62 13.75
CA THR A 268 2.36 -22.09 14.98
C THR A 268 2.24 -20.58 14.91
N LYS A 269 1.03 -20.07 15.14
CA LYS A 269 0.75 -18.64 15.25
C LYS A 269 1.39 -18.11 16.54
N LYS A 270 1.63 -16.81 16.66
CA LYS A 270 2.44 -16.23 17.76
C LYS A 270 1.86 -14.95 18.34
N LEU A 271 2.27 -14.68 19.58
CA LEU A 271 2.13 -13.37 20.22
C LEU A 271 3.38 -12.53 19.92
N PHE A 272 3.19 -11.24 19.65
CA PHE A 272 4.26 -10.29 19.31
C PHE A 272 4.20 -9.03 20.17
N ASN A 273 5.37 -8.43 20.40
CA ASN A 273 5.54 -7.05 20.84
C ASN A 273 6.78 -6.51 20.09
N PHE A 274 6.57 -6.03 18.85
CA PHE A 274 7.56 -5.82 17.77
C PHE A 274 8.41 -7.03 17.34
N VAL A 275 8.73 -7.95 18.26
CA VAL A 275 9.42 -9.24 18.04
C VAL A 275 8.52 -10.40 18.48
N PRO A 276 8.70 -11.63 17.97
CA PRO A 276 7.95 -12.80 18.42
C PRO A 276 8.28 -13.14 19.88
N LEU A 277 7.24 -13.37 20.69
CA LEU A 277 7.36 -13.68 22.12
C LEU A 277 7.17 -15.18 22.39
N GLN A 278 5.95 -15.68 22.18
CA GLN A 278 5.56 -17.07 22.43
C GLN A 278 4.53 -17.54 21.40
N ALA A 279 4.25 -18.84 21.34
CA ALA A 279 3.19 -19.37 20.50
C ALA A 279 1.80 -18.92 21.00
N SER A 280 0.94 -18.53 20.06
CA SER A 280 -0.49 -18.31 20.26
C SER A 280 -1.23 -19.65 20.14
N PRO A 281 -2.11 -20.03 21.08
CA PRO A 281 -2.96 -21.21 20.93
C PRO A 281 -4.18 -20.95 20.01
N LEU A 282 -4.43 -19.70 19.63
CA LEU A 282 -5.52 -19.28 18.76
C LEU A 282 -5.10 -19.34 17.28
N GLY A 283 -6.09 -19.43 16.37
CA GLY A 283 -5.87 -19.57 14.92
C GLY A 283 -5.29 -18.33 14.20
N PHE A 284 -4.80 -17.33 14.94
CA PHE A 284 -4.34 -16.03 14.44
C PHE A 284 -3.19 -15.49 15.30
N HIS A 285 -2.39 -14.59 14.72
CA HIS A 285 -1.30 -13.90 15.43
C HIS A 285 -1.86 -12.69 16.17
N ILE A 286 -1.23 -12.29 17.28
CA ILE A 286 -1.71 -11.19 18.13
C ILE A 286 -0.51 -10.31 18.52
N HIS A 287 -0.60 -9.02 18.23
CA HIS A 287 0.36 -8.03 18.68
C HIS A 287 -0.25 -7.14 19.76
N SER A 288 0.43 -6.98 20.89
CA SER A 288 0.10 -6.00 21.94
C SER A 288 1.29 -5.85 22.91
N ASP A 289 1.27 -4.80 23.73
CA ASP A 289 2.29 -4.58 24.77
C ASP A 289 2.01 -5.47 26.00
N PHE A 290 2.28 -6.77 25.85
CA PHE A 290 2.09 -7.78 26.91
C PHE A 290 3.14 -7.65 28.02
N GLU A 291 2.70 -7.72 29.28
CA GLU A 291 3.62 -7.85 30.43
C GLU A 291 4.22 -9.26 30.49
N LEU A 292 5.54 -9.34 30.66
CA LEU A 292 6.35 -10.56 30.59
C LEU A 292 7.07 -10.87 31.92
N GLU A 293 7.38 -12.14 32.17
CA GLU A 293 8.23 -12.56 33.30
C GLU A 293 9.73 -12.34 33.01
N ASP A 294 10.45 -11.75 33.99
CA ASP A 294 11.79 -11.13 33.85
C ASP A 294 12.92 -11.99 33.23
N ASP A 295 12.83 -13.33 33.26
CA ASP A 295 13.88 -14.25 32.76
C ASP A 295 13.36 -15.21 31.64
N GLN A 296 12.10 -15.12 31.15
CA GLN A 296 11.51 -16.18 30.29
C GLN A 296 10.70 -15.79 29.03
N TYR A 297 10.37 -14.51 28.77
CA TYR A 297 9.47 -14.08 27.66
C TYR A 297 8.04 -14.67 27.71
N SER A 298 7.65 -15.32 28.81
CA SER A 298 6.29 -15.79 29.11
C SER A 298 5.36 -14.63 29.48
N VAL A 299 4.13 -14.66 29.00
CA VAL A 299 3.10 -13.64 29.31
C VAL A 299 2.52 -13.86 30.71
N VAL A 300 2.49 -12.81 31.54
CA VAL A 300 2.00 -12.87 32.93
C VAL A 300 0.48 -13.08 32.95
N ALA A 301 0.04 -14.33 33.13
CA ALA A 301 -1.37 -14.74 33.04
C ALA A 301 -2.30 -14.14 34.13
N THR A 302 -1.74 -13.61 35.22
CA THR A 302 -2.48 -12.98 36.33
C THR A 302 -2.54 -11.45 36.25
N SER A 303 -1.87 -10.83 35.27
CA SER A 303 -1.87 -9.37 35.13
C SER A 303 -3.25 -8.85 34.69
N ALA A 304 -3.73 -7.81 35.37
CA ALA A 304 -4.95 -7.11 34.98
C ALA A 304 -4.83 -6.43 33.60
N HIS A 305 -3.62 -6.03 33.20
CA HIS A 305 -3.33 -5.48 31.88
C HIS A 305 -3.44 -6.55 30.79
N ASN A 306 -2.78 -7.70 30.98
CA ASN A 306 -2.89 -8.82 30.04
C ASN A 306 -4.33 -9.37 29.95
N LEU A 307 -5.06 -9.44 31.08
CA LEU A 307 -6.48 -9.82 31.06
C LEU A 307 -7.35 -8.80 30.30
N SER A 308 -7.10 -7.50 30.45
CA SER A 308 -7.74 -6.46 29.64
C SER A 308 -7.45 -6.62 28.14
N ILE A 309 -6.21 -6.95 27.76
CA ILE A 309 -5.83 -7.26 26.38
C ILE A 309 -6.62 -8.48 25.87
N ARG A 310 -6.78 -9.55 26.66
CA ARG A 310 -7.56 -10.74 26.28
C ARG A 310 -9.04 -10.42 26.01
N ASP A 311 -9.63 -9.55 26.83
CA ASP A 311 -11.05 -9.20 26.69
C ASP A 311 -11.27 -8.22 25.51
N GLN A 312 -10.24 -7.44 25.17
CA GLN A 312 -10.16 -6.71 23.89
C GLN A 312 -10.00 -7.67 22.69
N VAL A 313 -9.14 -8.70 22.76
CA VAL A 313 -9.04 -9.77 21.74
C VAL A 313 -10.40 -10.45 21.49
N ALA A 314 -11.20 -10.68 22.54
CA ALA A 314 -12.57 -11.17 22.39
C ALA A 314 -13.44 -10.21 21.55
N THR A 315 -13.39 -8.92 21.87
CA THR A 315 -14.15 -7.86 21.21
C THR A 315 -13.76 -7.71 19.73
N ALA A 316 -12.46 -7.61 19.44
CA ALA A 316 -11.93 -7.55 18.07
C ALA A 316 -12.25 -8.82 17.27
N PHE A 317 -12.25 -10.01 17.91
CA PHE A 317 -12.67 -11.24 17.24
C PHE A 317 -14.17 -11.32 16.98
N PHE A 318 -15.03 -10.78 17.85
CA PHE A 318 -16.48 -10.64 17.55
C PHE A 318 -16.73 -9.69 16.38
N GLN A 319 -15.97 -8.60 16.28
CA GLN A 319 -16.00 -7.70 15.12
C GLN A 319 -15.54 -8.42 13.84
N ALA A 320 -14.46 -9.20 13.92
CA ALA A 320 -13.99 -10.04 12.82
C ALA A 320 -15.06 -11.05 12.39
N ILE A 321 -15.74 -11.74 13.31
CA ILE A 321 -16.84 -12.68 13.00
C ILE A 321 -17.96 -11.99 12.19
N LEU A 322 -18.31 -10.75 12.50
CA LEU A 322 -19.33 -10.00 11.77
C LEU A 322 -18.86 -9.66 10.35
N GLN A 323 -17.65 -9.11 10.18
CA GLN A 323 -17.04 -8.88 8.86
C GLN A 323 -16.92 -10.19 8.03
N PHE A 324 -16.54 -11.29 8.69
CA PHE A 324 -16.49 -12.62 8.08
C PHE A 324 -17.87 -13.11 7.64
N CYS A 325 -18.93 -12.82 8.39
CA CYS A 325 -20.32 -13.14 8.02
C CYS A 325 -20.83 -12.34 6.82
N GLU A 326 -20.26 -11.17 6.55
CA GLU A 326 -20.59 -10.31 5.41
C GLU A 326 -19.92 -10.78 4.11
N HIS A 327 -18.76 -11.44 4.19
CA HIS A 327 -17.96 -11.93 3.05
C HIS A 327 -18.38 -13.33 2.53
N ALA A 328 -18.36 -13.55 1.21
CA ALA A 328 -18.88 -14.72 0.50
C ALA A 328 -18.33 -16.04 1.03
N THR A 329 -17.01 -16.13 1.08
CA THR A 329 -16.28 -17.34 1.48
C THR A 329 -16.26 -17.50 2.99
N LEU A 330 -15.96 -16.44 3.73
CA LEU A 330 -15.68 -16.53 5.16
C LEU A 330 -16.95 -16.80 5.99
N ARG A 331 -18.15 -16.40 5.54
CA ARG A 331 -19.41 -16.63 6.29
C ARG A 331 -19.74 -18.10 6.56
N TYR A 332 -19.13 -19.03 5.81
CA TYR A 332 -19.26 -20.48 6.00
C TYR A 332 -18.01 -21.14 6.60
N HIS A 333 -16.87 -20.44 6.65
CA HIS A 333 -15.56 -20.99 7.02
C HIS A 333 -14.94 -20.36 8.28
N TRP A 334 -15.39 -19.17 8.73
CA TRP A 334 -14.89 -18.55 9.96
C TRP A 334 -14.98 -19.41 11.22
N PRO A 335 -15.94 -20.36 11.39
CA PRO A 335 -15.95 -21.23 12.56
C PRO A 335 -14.76 -22.20 12.62
N LEU A 336 -13.90 -22.23 11.60
CA LEU A 336 -12.62 -22.95 11.62
C LEU A 336 -11.51 -22.18 12.35
N PHE A 337 -11.64 -20.86 12.56
CA PHE A 337 -10.79 -20.10 13.50
C PHE A 337 -11.07 -20.49 14.97
N LEU A 338 -12.23 -21.11 15.26
CA LEU A 338 -12.57 -21.65 16.58
C LEU A 338 -11.82 -22.97 16.83
N THR A 339 -10.53 -22.89 17.11
CA THR A 339 -9.62 -24.03 17.31
C THR A 339 -10.09 -24.93 18.48
N PRO A 340 -10.60 -26.16 18.25
CA PRO A 340 -11.27 -26.95 19.30
C PRO A 340 -10.34 -27.52 20.40
N ARG A 341 -9.03 -27.22 20.33
CA ARG A 341 -7.96 -27.86 21.10
C ARG A 341 -7.42 -27.05 22.29
N VAL A 342 -7.84 -25.80 22.46
CA VAL A 342 -7.29 -24.89 23.50
C VAL A 342 -7.82 -25.19 24.92
N ARG A 343 -8.82 -26.08 25.04
CA ARG A 343 -9.66 -26.25 26.24
C ARG A 343 -8.94 -26.70 27.52
N ASP A 344 -7.80 -27.39 27.41
CA ASP A 344 -7.20 -28.10 28.56
C ASP A 344 -5.79 -27.62 28.97
N SER A 345 -5.14 -26.74 28.19
CA SER A 345 -3.67 -26.53 28.30
C SER A 345 -3.20 -25.12 28.69
N ASP A 346 -4.01 -24.08 28.56
CA ASP A 346 -3.59 -22.70 28.81
C ASP A 346 -4.67 -21.89 29.55
N HIS A 347 -4.44 -21.65 30.84
CA HIS A 347 -5.44 -21.06 31.73
C HIS A 347 -5.83 -19.63 31.35
N PHE A 348 -4.92 -18.85 30.76
CA PHE A 348 -5.15 -17.43 30.44
C PHE A 348 -6.31 -17.24 29.46
N TRP A 349 -6.36 -18.06 28.41
CA TRP A 349 -7.36 -17.99 27.34
C TRP A 349 -8.71 -18.65 27.68
N SER A 350 -8.84 -19.33 28.82
CA SER A 350 -10.03 -20.13 29.16
C SER A 350 -11.35 -19.34 29.23
N GLY A 351 -11.31 -18.05 29.58
CA GLY A 351 -12.49 -17.17 29.56
C GLY A 351 -13.05 -16.96 28.15
N LEU A 352 -12.15 -16.73 27.18
CA LEU A 352 -12.49 -16.36 25.80
C LEU A 352 -13.39 -17.39 25.10
N ASP A 353 -13.12 -18.70 25.27
CA ASP A 353 -13.97 -19.77 24.69
C ASP A 353 -15.39 -19.78 25.31
N THR A 354 -15.52 -19.38 26.58
CA THR A 354 -16.82 -19.28 27.27
C THR A 354 -17.64 -18.11 26.73
N ASP A 355 -17.02 -16.96 26.54
CA ASP A 355 -17.66 -15.76 25.98
C ASP A 355 -18.09 -16.01 24.53
N ILE A 356 -17.23 -16.65 23.72
CA ILE A 356 -17.58 -17.06 22.34
C ILE A 356 -18.76 -18.03 22.31
N ARG A 357 -18.78 -19.07 23.16
CA ARG A 357 -19.93 -20.01 23.26
C ARG A 357 -21.23 -19.28 23.58
N SER A 358 -21.19 -18.42 24.59
CA SER A 358 -22.33 -17.63 25.04
C SER A 358 -22.88 -16.73 23.94
N TRP A 359 -21.99 -16.07 23.19
CA TRP A 359 -22.33 -15.16 22.11
C TRP A 359 -22.93 -15.90 20.89
N VAL A 360 -22.33 -17.01 20.46
CA VAL A 360 -22.79 -17.80 19.29
C VAL A 360 -24.15 -18.48 19.56
N ALA A 361 -24.46 -18.86 20.80
CA ALA A 361 -25.75 -19.45 21.14
C ALA A 361 -26.91 -18.44 21.13
N GLN A 362 -26.63 -17.16 21.38
CA GLN A 362 -27.62 -16.09 21.49
C GLN A 362 -27.82 -15.30 20.19
N ASN A 363 -26.76 -15.12 19.40
CA ASN A 363 -26.81 -14.34 18.16
C ASN A 363 -27.16 -15.21 16.95
N PRO A 364 -28.08 -14.77 16.06
CA PRO A 364 -28.43 -15.54 14.88
C PRO A 364 -27.33 -15.40 13.81
N VAL A 365 -26.39 -16.35 13.81
CA VAL A 365 -25.25 -16.38 12.85
C VAL A 365 -25.23 -17.63 11.95
N LEU A 366 -26.23 -18.51 12.06
CA LEU A 366 -26.35 -19.76 11.29
C LEU A 366 -27.53 -19.73 10.31
N ILE A 367 -27.58 -20.63 9.33
CA ILE A 367 -28.60 -20.63 8.25
C ILE A 367 -29.23 -22.04 8.09
N SER A 368 -30.55 -22.09 7.90
CA SER A 368 -31.37 -23.30 7.65
C SER A 368 -31.32 -23.79 6.19
N ARG A 369 -31.88 -24.97 5.89
CA ARG A 369 -31.82 -25.57 4.54
C ARG A 369 -32.49 -24.70 3.48
N ASP A 370 -33.80 -24.45 3.59
CA ASP A 370 -34.57 -23.79 2.53
C ASP A 370 -34.86 -22.30 2.84
N ILE A 371 -34.74 -21.90 4.11
CA ILE A 371 -34.95 -20.51 4.57
C ILE A 371 -33.59 -19.81 4.76
N LYS A 372 -33.39 -18.67 4.08
CA LYS A 372 -32.10 -17.95 3.99
C LYS A 372 -31.81 -16.94 5.10
N HIS A 373 -32.79 -16.61 5.95
CA HIS A 373 -32.55 -15.74 7.10
C HIS A 373 -31.71 -16.47 8.16
N TRP A 374 -31.00 -15.70 8.99
CA TRP A 374 -30.23 -16.26 10.09
C TRP A 374 -31.15 -16.89 11.15
N ARG A 375 -30.70 -17.99 11.77
CA ARG A 375 -31.47 -18.84 12.69
C ARG A 375 -30.66 -19.16 13.94
N LEU A 376 -31.38 -19.30 15.06
CA LEU A 376 -30.85 -19.91 16.28
C LEU A 376 -30.64 -21.41 16.09
N ILE A 377 -29.57 -21.95 16.70
CA ILE A 377 -29.11 -23.34 16.50
C ILE A 377 -30.13 -24.39 16.97
N ASN A 378 -30.93 -24.08 17.99
CA ASN A 378 -31.87 -24.99 18.66
C ASN A 378 -33.13 -25.35 17.83
N HIS A 379 -33.42 -24.65 16.74
CA HIS A 379 -34.60 -24.91 15.90
C HIS A 379 -34.32 -25.92 14.76
N LEU A 380 -33.15 -26.55 14.74
CA LEU A 380 -32.65 -27.32 13.60
C LEU A 380 -32.16 -28.71 14.04
N ASN A 381 -32.63 -29.74 13.34
CA ASN A 381 -32.24 -31.13 13.57
C ASN A 381 -31.39 -31.68 12.41
N VAL A 382 -30.64 -32.72 12.70
CA VAL A 382 -29.89 -33.55 11.76
C VAL A 382 -30.68 -34.84 11.51
N LEU A 383 -30.86 -35.21 10.25
CA LEU A 383 -31.63 -36.40 9.86
C LEU A 383 -30.88 -37.71 10.18
N ILE A 384 -31.63 -38.79 10.44
CA ILE A 384 -31.10 -40.15 10.63
C ILE A 384 -31.01 -40.90 9.30
N ALA A 385 -29.94 -41.69 9.08
CA ALA A 385 -29.60 -42.22 7.76
C ALA A 385 -30.68 -43.13 7.12
N ASP A 386 -31.37 -43.93 7.94
CA ASP A 386 -32.40 -44.88 7.46
C ASP A 386 -33.70 -44.21 6.98
N ALA A 387 -33.93 -42.95 7.35
CA ALA A 387 -35.10 -42.15 6.94
C ALA A 387 -34.82 -41.19 5.77
N GLN A 388 -33.57 -41.15 5.29
CA GLN A 388 -33.12 -40.27 4.20
C GLN A 388 -33.09 -40.99 2.84
N ASP A 389 -33.27 -40.22 1.77
CA ASP A 389 -32.75 -40.57 0.45
C ASP A 389 -31.22 -40.39 0.41
N LYS A 390 -30.56 -40.79 -0.69
CA LYS A 390 -29.09 -40.67 -0.79
C LYS A 390 -28.58 -39.24 -0.88
N ALA A 391 -29.45 -38.25 -1.11
CA ALA A 391 -29.11 -36.83 -1.11
C ALA A 391 -29.29 -36.19 0.28
N GLY A 392 -29.54 -37.01 1.31
CA GLY A 392 -29.72 -36.56 2.69
C GLY A 392 -31.09 -35.93 2.97
N ARG A 393 -32.08 -36.13 2.08
CA ARG A 393 -33.42 -35.53 2.21
C ARG A 393 -34.41 -36.55 2.77
N PRO A 394 -35.45 -36.13 3.52
CA PRO A 394 -36.44 -37.06 4.06
C PRO A 394 -37.18 -37.87 2.98
N LEU A 395 -37.28 -39.20 3.15
CA LEU A 395 -38.10 -40.07 2.29
C LEU A 395 -39.61 -39.79 2.43
N LEU A 396 -39.99 -39.30 3.61
CA LEU A 396 -41.33 -39.06 4.10
C LEU A 396 -41.27 -37.71 4.85
N ASP A 397 -42.02 -36.70 4.37
CA ASP A 397 -41.64 -35.29 4.50
C ASP A 397 -42.82 -34.38 4.93
N ASP A 398 -42.50 -33.23 5.52
CA ASP A 398 -43.44 -32.17 5.94
C ASP A 398 -42.90 -30.78 5.50
N PRO A 399 -43.31 -30.27 4.32
CA PRO A 399 -42.73 -29.05 3.74
C PRO A 399 -43.00 -27.73 4.47
N ILE A 400 -43.82 -27.72 5.52
CA ILE A 400 -44.30 -26.48 6.16
C ILE A 400 -43.32 -25.95 7.22
N ASN A 401 -42.56 -26.84 7.86
CA ASN A 401 -41.82 -26.51 9.10
C ASN A 401 -40.28 -26.49 8.97
N ASP A 402 -39.72 -26.85 7.79
CA ASP A 402 -38.28 -27.08 7.48
C ASP A 402 -37.32 -27.17 8.70
N PRO A 403 -37.34 -28.28 9.45
CA PRO A 403 -36.60 -28.41 10.71
C PRO A 403 -35.12 -28.81 10.52
N PHE A 404 -34.43 -28.36 9.46
CA PHE A 404 -33.12 -28.88 9.05
C PHE A 404 -32.06 -27.79 8.74
N LEU A 405 -30.79 -28.06 9.09
CA LEU A 405 -29.64 -27.16 8.90
C LEU A 405 -29.18 -27.06 7.43
N SER A 406 -28.60 -25.92 7.02
CA SER A 406 -28.07 -25.73 5.66
C SER A 406 -26.83 -26.59 5.35
N SER A 407 -26.75 -27.11 4.13
CA SER A 407 -25.64 -27.93 3.62
C SER A 407 -24.45 -27.13 3.09
N LYS A 408 -24.47 -25.78 3.15
CA LYS A 408 -23.31 -24.94 2.79
C LYS A 408 -22.20 -24.89 3.85
N TYR A 409 -22.48 -25.29 5.09
CA TYR A 409 -21.46 -25.39 6.13
C TYR A 409 -20.64 -26.69 5.94
N PRO A 410 -19.28 -26.62 5.98
CA PRO A 410 -18.44 -27.82 5.95
C PRO A 410 -18.81 -28.81 7.06
N GLN A 411 -18.61 -30.11 6.81
CA GLN A 411 -18.94 -31.15 7.79
C GLN A 411 -18.13 -31.02 9.10
N GLU A 412 -16.93 -30.43 9.01
CA GLU A 412 -16.09 -30.06 10.16
C GLU A 412 -16.75 -28.95 10.98
N VAL A 413 -17.20 -27.85 10.34
CA VAL A 413 -17.97 -26.78 11.00
C VAL A 413 -19.26 -27.34 11.63
N ALA A 414 -19.99 -28.21 10.92
CA ALA A 414 -21.18 -28.87 11.45
C ALA A 414 -20.89 -29.89 12.57
N ASN A 415 -19.63 -30.27 12.79
CA ASN A 415 -19.20 -31.04 13.96
C ASN A 415 -18.80 -30.11 15.11
N THR A 416 -17.99 -29.07 14.85
CA THR A 416 -17.67 -28.01 15.83
C THR A 416 -18.95 -27.45 16.44
N LEU A 417 -19.95 -27.09 15.62
CA LEU A 417 -21.23 -26.54 16.07
C LEU A 417 -22.08 -27.51 16.92
N LYS A 418 -21.88 -28.83 16.87
CA LYS A 418 -22.59 -29.75 17.79
C LYS A 418 -22.18 -29.54 19.25
N GLU A 419 -20.93 -29.14 19.48
CA GLU A 419 -20.41 -28.76 20.80
C GLU A 419 -20.92 -27.38 21.27
N TYR A 420 -21.74 -26.73 20.43
CA TYR A 420 -22.48 -25.50 20.69
C TYR A 420 -24.03 -25.73 20.61
N GLY A 421 -24.51 -26.92 20.13
CA GLY A 421 -25.81 -27.55 20.48
C GLY A 421 -26.84 -27.91 19.35
N LEU A 422 -26.99 -29.20 18.93
CA LEU A 422 -27.83 -29.64 17.77
C LEU A 422 -28.43 -31.10 17.89
N ALA A 423 -29.61 -31.47 17.29
CA ALA A 423 -30.43 -32.69 17.63
C ALA A 423 -30.99 -33.63 16.46
N THR A 424 -31.94 -34.61 16.68
CA THR A 424 -32.32 -35.75 15.75
C THR A 424 -33.83 -36.24 15.61
N LEU A 425 -34.18 -37.56 15.41
CA LEU A 425 -35.49 -38.10 14.84
C LEU A 425 -35.88 -39.60 15.18
N ASN A 426 -37.11 -40.15 14.89
CA ASN A 426 -37.57 -41.56 15.23
C ASN A 426 -38.54 -42.35 14.26
N SER A 427 -38.93 -43.59 14.65
CA SER A 427 -39.59 -44.64 13.79
C SER A 427 -41.13 -44.72 13.69
N THR A 428 -41.93 -44.58 14.77
CA THR A 428 -43.40 -44.82 14.68
C THR A 428 -44.13 -43.76 13.86
N GLN A 429 -43.47 -42.62 13.69
CA GLN A 429 -43.83 -41.55 12.77
C GLN A 429 -43.82 -42.03 11.29
N CYS A 430 -42.95 -42.97 10.92
CA CYS A 430 -42.78 -43.43 9.52
C CYS A 430 -43.99 -44.23 8.97
N LEU A 431 -44.58 -45.14 9.75
CA LEU A 431 -45.72 -45.95 9.25
C LEU A 431 -46.99 -45.13 9.00
N LYS A 432 -47.20 -44.05 9.78
CA LYS A 432 -48.29 -43.10 9.55
C LYS A 432 -48.12 -42.38 8.21
N LEU A 433 -46.90 -41.92 7.91
CA LEU A 433 -46.56 -41.25 6.67
C LEU A 433 -46.68 -42.18 5.44
N LEU A 434 -46.38 -43.47 5.59
CA LEU A 434 -46.45 -44.44 4.48
C LEU A 434 -47.89 -44.71 3.97
N LYS A 435 -48.87 -44.94 4.86
CA LYS A 435 -50.27 -45.22 4.44
C LYS A 435 -50.92 -43.99 3.81
N LEU A 436 -50.64 -42.80 4.34
CA LEU A 436 -51.08 -41.51 3.77
C LEU A 436 -50.56 -41.33 2.33
N HIS A 437 -49.35 -41.82 2.02
CA HIS A 437 -48.71 -41.62 0.73
C HIS A 437 -49.43 -42.30 -0.44
N PHE A 438 -49.73 -43.60 -0.30
CA PHE A 438 -50.28 -44.39 -1.43
C PHE A 438 -51.81 -44.31 -1.59
N HIS A 439 -52.56 -44.00 -0.54
CA HIS A 439 -54.02 -43.89 -0.59
C HIS A 439 -54.51 -42.50 -1.04
N ASN A 440 -53.80 -41.43 -0.73
CA ASN A 440 -54.15 -40.09 -1.20
C ASN A 440 -53.82 -39.98 -2.70
N PRO A 441 -54.79 -39.73 -3.61
CA PRO A 441 -54.53 -39.72 -5.05
C PRO A 441 -53.52 -38.67 -5.52
N SER A 442 -53.31 -37.59 -4.77
CA SER A 442 -52.34 -36.54 -5.10
C SER A 442 -50.92 -36.95 -4.69
N LEU A 443 -50.75 -37.54 -3.50
CA LEU A 443 -49.46 -38.12 -3.09
C LEU A 443 -49.13 -39.39 -3.90
N SER A 444 -50.13 -40.20 -4.25
CA SER A 444 -50.01 -41.42 -5.05
C SER A 444 -49.66 -41.12 -6.52
N ARG A 445 -50.24 -40.06 -7.11
CA ARG A 445 -49.77 -39.53 -8.41
C ARG A 445 -48.38 -38.89 -8.30
N ALA A 446 -48.03 -38.26 -7.18
CA ALA A 446 -46.65 -37.87 -6.94
C ALA A 446 -45.73 -39.11 -6.80
N THR A 447 -46.21 -40.26 -6.31
CA THR A 447 -45.45 -41.53 -6.31
C THR A 447 -45.24 -42.09 -7.72
N VAL A 448 -46.20 -41.91 -8.64
CA VAL A 448 -46.00 -42.22 -10.07
C VAL A 448 -44.82 -41.42 -10.66
N CYS A 449 -44.42 -40.32 -10.02
CA CYS A 449 -43.23 -39.51 -10.36
C CYS A 449 -42.04 -39.70 -9.38
N ARG A 450 -42.08 -40.64 -8.41
CA ARG A 450 -40.97 -40.85 -7.44
C ARG A 450 -39.87 -41.77 -7.97
N THR A 451 -38.65 -41.53 -7.50
CA THR A 451 -37.44 -42.13 -8.05
C THR A 451 -37.30 -43.61 -7.70
N GLN A 452 -36.59 -44.36 -8.54
CA GLN A 452 -36.28 -45.78 -8.33
C GLN A 452 -35.49 -46.02 -7.02
N GLU A 453 -34.82 -45.00 -6.49
CA GLU A 453 -34.14 -45.06 -5.19
C GLU A 453 -35.08 -44.80 -4.00
N TRP A 454 -36.12 -43.96 -4.18
CA TRP A 454 -37.21 -43.90 -3.22
C TRP A 454 -37.95 -45.24 -3.18
N TYR A 455 -38.22 -45.86 -4.33
CA TYR A 455 -38.71 -47.25 -4.40
C TYR A 455 -37.73 -48.27 -3.79
N GLY A 456 -36.42 -48.07 -3.89
CA GLY A 456 -35.40 -48.96 -3.29
C GLY A 456 -35.24 -48.79 -1.78
N ALA A 457 -35.31 -47.56 -1.27
CA ALA A 457 -35.33 -47.27 0.16
C ALA A 457 -36.65 -47.71 0.79
N LEU A 458 -37.78 -47.47 0.10
CA LEU A 458 -39.06 -48.07 0.43
C LEU A 458 -38.99 -49.60 0.36
N ALA A 459 -38.31 -50.22 -0.60
CA ALA A 459 -38.16 -51.67 -0.64
C ALA A 459 -37.37 -52.19 0.57
N ARG A 460 -36.33 -51.48 1.03
CA ARG A 460 -35.63 -51.82 2.29
C ARG A 460 -36.51 -51.63 3.52
N LEU A 461 -37.28 -50.55 3.59
CA LEU A 461 -38.24 -50.27 4.66
C LEU A 461 -39.35 -51.33 4.70
N LEU A 462 -39.94 -51.65 3.55
CA LEU A 462 -40.90 -52.74 3.38
C LEU A 462 -40.27 -54.09 3.69
N SER A 463 -39.03 -54.40 3.31
CA SER A 463 -38.36 -55.64 3.69
C SER A 463 -38.15 -55.75 5.21
N LYS A 464 -37.93 -54.64 5.92
CA LYS A 464 -37.94 -54.61 7.40
C LYS A 464 -39.34 -54.76 8.01
N LEU A 465 -40.42 -54.53 7.25
CA LEU A 465 -41.82 -54.65 7.67
C LEU A 465 -42.48 -55.98 7.25
N PHE A 466 -42.00 -56.61 6.17
CA PHE A 466 -42.44 -57.92 5.65
C PHE A 466 -42.06 -59.10 6.56
N VAL A 467 -41.33 -58.85 7.65
CA VAL A 467 -40.93 -59.84 8.67
C VAL A 467 -42.12 -60.33 9.49
N ASP A 468 -43.22 -59.58 9.49
CA ASP A 468 -44.50 -59.89 10.16
C ASP A 468 -45.56 -60.29 9.11
N GLU A 469 -46.21 -61.44 9.31
CA GLU A 469 -47.20 -61.97 8.38
C GLU A 469 -48.46 -61.09 8.25
N GLU A 470 -48.90 -60.41 9.33
CA GLU A 470 -50.06 -59.50 9.23
C GLU A 470 -49.72 -58.35 8.28
N HIS A 471 -48.47 -57.88 8.28
CA HIS A 471 -48.00 -56.85 7.37
C HIS A 471 -47.81 -57.37 5.93
N SER A 472 -47.49 -58.65 5.74
CA SER A 472 -47.16 -59.25 4.44
C SER A 472 -48.35 -59.41 3.48
N GLU A 473 -49.44 -60.06 3.91
CA GLU A 473 -50.62 -60.27 3.04
C GLU A 473 -51.37 -58.97 2.71
N ARG A 474 -51.25 -57.97 3.60
CA ARG A 474 -51.73 -56.59 3.39
C ARG A 474 -50.96 -55.82 2.32
N ILE A 475 -49.87 -56.39 1.78
CA ILE A 475 -49.08 -55.80 0.68
C ILE A 475 -49.31 -56.53 -0.65
N LYS A 476 -49.41 -57.87 -0.67
CA LYS A 476 -49.64 -58.65 -1.93
C LYS A 476 -50.97 -58.31 -2.63
N THR A 477 -51.95 -57.86 -1.86
CA THR A 477 -53.27 -57.42 -2.33
C THR A 477 -53.28 -56.02 -2.98
N VAL A 478 -52.16 -55.28 -2.90
CA VAL A 478 -51.97 -53.99 -3.55
C VAL A 478 -51.61 -54.18 -5.03
N ARG A 479 -51.93 -53.21 -5.91
CA ARG A 479 -51.72 -53.30 -7.37
C ARG A 479 -50.29 -52.93 -7.77
N LEU A 480 -49.42 -53.93 -8.00
CA LEU A 480 -47.95 -53.73 -8.06
C LEU A 480 -47.21 -54.18 -9.35
N LEU A 481 -47.85 -54.84 -10.34
CA LEU A 481 -47.19 -55.31 -11.59
C LEU A 481 -47.72 -54.61 -12.87
N ARG A 482 -46.96 -54.62 -13.98
CA ARG A 482 -47.29 -53.90 -15.23
C ARG A 482 -46.83 -54.58 -16.55
N LEU A 483 -47.61 -54.46 -17.64
CA LEU A 483 -47.32 -55.03 -18.98
C LEU A 483 -46.90 -53.98 -20.04
N ARG A 484 -46.33 -54.42 -21.19
CA ARG A 484 -45.88 -53.51 -22.29
C ARG A 484 -47.01 -52.66 -22.91
N ASP A 485 -48.25 -53.12 -22.88
CA ASP A 485 -49.43 -52.33 -23.26
C ASP A 485 -49.80 -51.23 -22.25
N GLY A 486 -49.09 -51.16 -21.12
CA GLY A 486 -49.26 -50.17 -20.07
C GLY A 486 -50.19 -50.60 -18.92
N SER A 487 -50.90 -51.74 -19.03
CA SER A 487 -51.85 -52.21 -18.02
C SER A 487 -51.18 -52.60 -16.70
N MET A 488 -51.82 -52.23 -15.57
CA MET A 488 -51.42 -52.65 -14.22
C MET A 488 -52.20 -53.90 -13.81
N VAL A 489 -51.50 -54.98 -13.48
CA VAL A 489 -52.06 -56.33 -13.26
C VAL A 489 -51.67 -56.91 -11.90
N SER A 490 -52.40 -57.94 -11.45
CA SER A 490 -51.99 -58.79 -10.33
C SER A 490 -51.20 -60.00 -10.82
N ALA A 491 -50.28 -60.50 -10.01
CA ALA A 491 -49.48 -61.70 -10.31
C ALA A 491 -50.34 -62.94 -10.61
N ALA A 492 -51.51 -63.04 -9.98
CA ALA A 492 -52.43 -64.17 -10.08
C ALA A 492 -53.24 -64.23 -11.40
N SER A 493 -52.63 -63.93 -12.56
CA SER A 493 -53.38 -63.74 -13.83
C SER A 493 -52.80 -64.35 -15.13
N GLY A 494 -51.50 -64.68 -15.24
CA GLY A 494 -50.99 -65.36 -16.44
C GLY A 494 -49.46 -65.37 -16.64
N PRO A 495 -48.94 -66.13 -17.62
CA PRO A 495 -47.50 -66.26 -17.88
C PRO A 495 -46.97 -65.05 -18.66
N VAL A 496 -45.85 -64.49 -18.21
CA VAL A 496 -45.25 -63.29 -18.81
C VAL A 496 -43.71 -63.40 -18.92
N TYR A 497 -43.16 -62.90 -20.02
CA TYR A 497 -41.72 -62.93 -20.32
C TYR A 497 -41.05 -61.57 -20.08
N PHE A 498 -39.78 -61.59 -19.71
CA PHE A 498 -38.88 -60.44 -19.59
C PHE A 498 -38.52 -59.89 -20.98
N PRO A 499 -38.20 -58.58 -21.08
CA PRO A 499 -38.05 -57.87 -22.36
C PRO A 499 -36.81 -58.17 -23.19
N THR A 500 -35.88 -58.97 -22.67
CA THR A 500 -34.55 -59.14 -23.26
C THR A 500 -34.21 -60.59 -23.63
N THR A 501 -33.49 -60.73 -24.74
CA THR A 501 -32.77 -61.96 -25.13
C THR A 501 -31.39 -61.91 -24.50
N GLY A 502 -31.23 -62.55 -23.34
CA GLY A 502 -30.12 -62.26 -22.44
C GLY A 502 -30.11 -60.79 -22.05
N ASN A 503 -29.16 -60.02 -22.62
CA ASN A 503 -28.96 -58.59 -22.36
C ASN A 503 -29.46 -57.65 -23.48
N PHE A 504 -29.97 -58.18 -24.59
CA PHE A 504 -30.39 -57.37 -25.75
C PHE A 504 -31.91 -57.23 -25.83
N ASP A 505 -32.40 -56.02 -26.05
CA ASP A 505 -33.81 -55.75 -26.31
C ASP A 505 -34.22 -56.30 -27.70
N ILE A 506 -35.38 -56.93 -27.78
CA ILE A 506 -35.94 -57.43 -29.05
C ILE A 506 -36.62 -56.27 -29.81
N PRO A 507 -36.27 -56.00 -31.09
CA PRO A 507 -36.96 -55.03 -31.92
C PRO A 507 -38.47 -55.27 -32.01
N GLU A 508 -39.27 -54.20 -32.06
CA GLU A 508 -40.72 -54.26 -31.82
C GLU A 508 -41.53 -54.93 -32.93
N ASN A 509 -41.07 -54.84 -34.18
CA ASN A 509 -41.70 -55.48 -35.35
C ASN A 509 -41.35 -56.98 -35.44
N LEU A 510 -41.32 -57.68 -34.30
CA LEU A 510 -41.05 -59.11 -34.12
C LEU A 510 -42.04 -59.69 -33.07
N ASN A 511 -42.83 -60.71 -33.46
CA ASN A 511 -44.12 -61.03 -32.81
C ASN A 511 -44.03 -61.78 -31.45
N LEU A 512 -43.95 -61.08 -30.29
CA LEU A 512 -43.82 -61.70 -28.94
C LEU A 512 -44.60 -60.97 -27.79
N ARG A 513 -44.97 -61.69 -26.71
CA ARG A 513 -45.65 -61.16 -25.48
C ARG A 513 -44.67 -60.88 -24.33
N VAL A 514 -44.77 -59.73 -23.65
CA VAL A 514 -43.73 -59.28 -22.69
C VAL A 514 -44.25 -58.39 -21.53
N VAL A 515 -43.65 -58.52 -20.34
CA VAL A 515 -43.72 -57.56 -19.20
C VAL A 515 -43.27 -56.17 -19.62
N SER A 516 -43.81 -55.12 -19.00
CA SER A 516 -43.38 -53.73 -19.21
C SER A 516 -41.86 -53.55 -19.08
N SER A 517 -41.16 -53.31 -20.19
CA SER A 517 -39.73 -52.92 -20.19
C SER A 517 -39.48 -51.52 -19.65
N TYR A 518 -40.52 -50.71 -19.47
CA TYR A 518 -40.40 -49.24 -19.30
C TYR A 518 -39.64 -48.78 -18.04
N THR A 519 -39.25 -49.69 -17.15
CA THR A 519 -38.10 -49.47 -16.27
C THR A 519 -37.25 -50.75 -16.17
N SER A 520 -35.97 -50.66 -16.54
CA SER A 520 -35.02 -51.78 -16.66
C SER A 520 -34.48 -52.35 -15.33
N ARG A 521 -34.82 -51.71 -14.21
CA ARG A 521 -35.28 -52.42 -13.02
C ARG A 521 -36.73 -52.00 -12.86
N GLY A 522 -37.67 -52.92 -12.69
CA GLY A 522 -39.00 -52.52 -12.23
C GLY A 522 -38.91 -51.83 -10.86
N HIS A 523 -40.04 -51.38 -10.32
CA HIS A 523 -40.10 -50.74 -9.00
C HIS A 523 -39.56 -51.61 -7.85
N TYR A 524 -39.37 -52.91 -8.09
CA TYR A 524 -38.88 -53.90 -7.14
C TYR A 524 -37.64 -54.67 -7.67
N PRO A 525 -36.78 -55.22 -6.79
CA PRO A 525 -35.70 -56.13 -7.20
C PRO A 525 -36.23 -57.35 -7.97
N ARG A 526 -35.42 -57.97 -8.85
CA ARG A 526 -35.83 -59.19 -9.59
C ARG A 526 -36.29 -60.32 -8.65
N ALA A 527 -35.64 -60.45 -7.49
CA ALA A 527 -36.05 -61.39 -6.43
C ALA A 527 -37.45 -61.09 -5.87
N LEU A 528 -37.80 -59.82 -5.64
CA LEU A 528 -39.15 -59.43 -5.21
C LEU A 528 -40.16 -59.57 -6.37
N TYR A 529 -39.75 -59.36 -7.63
CA TYR A 529 -40.52 -59.79 -8.81
C TYR A 529 -40.55 -61.31 -9.03
N GLN A 530 -39.85 -62.13 -8.23
CA GLN A 530 -39.92 -63.60 -8.25
C GLN A 530 -40.70 -64.14 -7.05
N GLN A 531 -40.71 -63.40 -5.94
CA GLN A 531 -41.77 -63.43 -4.92
C GLN A 531 -43.13 -62.93 -5.49
N LEU A 532 -43.20 -62.61 -6.81
CA LEU A 532 -44.39 -62.28 -7.60
C LEU A 532 -44.52 -63.14 -8.92
N GLY A 533 -43.51 -63.25 -9.83
CA GLY A 533 -43.28 -64.33 -10.87
C GLY A 533 -43.13 -63.98 -12.40
N VAL A 534 -42.01 -64.32 -13.14
CA VAL A 534 -41.69 -63.97 -14.60
C VAL A 534 -40.59 -64.87 -15.34
N LEU A 535 -40.50 -64.95 -16.71
CA LEU A 535 -39.61 -65.83 -17.59
C LEU A 535 -38.73 -65.13 -18.74
N GLN A 536 -37.92 -65.78 -19.64
CA GLN A 536 -36.83 -65.17 -20.52
C GLN A 536 -36.61 -65.79 -21.99
N ALA A 537 -35.71 -65.26 -22.89
CA ALA A 537 -35.47 -65.65 -24.34
C ALA A 537 -33.99 -65.53 -24.95
N THR A 538 -33.73 -65.79 -26.28
CA THR A 538 -32.37 -65.99 -26.96
C THR A 538 -31.98 -65.11 -28.21
N VAL A 539 -30.68 -65.07 -28.62
CA VAL A 539 -30.05 -64.01 -29.47
C VAL A 539 -29.81 -64.30 -30.97
N VAL A 540 -29.14 -65.41 -31.38
CA VAL A 540 -28.66 -65.58 -32.78
C VAL A 540 -29.81 -65.52 -33.80
N GLN A 541 -30.99 -65.95 -33.37
CA GLN A 541 -32.27 -65.92 -34.09
C GLN A 541 -32.71 -64.51 -34.51
N VAL A 542 -32.10 -63.44 -34.00
CA VAL A 542 -32.50 -62.04 -34.25
C VAL A 542 -31.56 -61.31 -35.23
N ARG A 543 -30.26 -61.67 -35.33
CA ARG A 543 -29.31 -60.96 -36.22
C ARG A 543 -29.57 -61.23 -37.71
N SER A 544 -29.82 -62.48 -38.09
CA SER A 544 -29.98 -62.89 -39.49
C SER A 544 -31.19 -62.23 -40.15
N LEU A 545 -32.28 -62.05 -39.40
CA LEU A 545 -33.52 -61.38 -39.82
C LEU A 545 -33.34 -59.89 -40.17
N ILE A 546 -32.19 -59.29 -39.89
CA ILE A 546 -31.96 -57.84 -39.99
C ILE A 546 -31.04 -57.45 -41.15
N LEU A 547 -29.97 -58.21 -41.45
CA LEU A 547 -29.09 -57.91 -42.59
C LEU A 547 -29.79 -58.13 -43.94
N ASP A 548 -30.59 -59.18 -44.05
CA ASP A 548 -31.35 -59.53 -45.27
C ASP A 548 -32.30 -58.40 -45.71
N ARG A 549 -32.84 -57.64 -44.73
CA ARG A 549 -33.72 -56.48 -44.96
C ARG A 549 -33.01 -55.29 -45.61
N PHE A 550 -31.70 -55.10 -45.37
CA PHE A 550 -30.94 -53.98 -45.94
C PHE A 550 -30.56 -54.16 -47.42
N SER A 551 -30.38 -55.41 -47.86
CA SER A 551 -29.93 -55.71 -49.23
C SER A 551 -31.09 -55.91 -50.21
N SER A 552 -32.24 -56.39 -49.72
CA SER A 552 -33.40 -56.77 -50.54
C SER A 552 -34.41 -55.62 -50.78
N SER A 553 -34.58 -54.71 -49.82
CA SER A 553 -35.58 -53.64 -49.89
C SER A 553 -35.00 -52.35 -50.47
N LYS A 554 -35.76 -51.72 -51.38
CA LYS A 554 -35.48 -50.34 -51.84
C LYS A 554 -36.10 -49.29 -50.91
N ASP A 555 -37.26 -49.62 -50.33
CA ASP A 555 -38.02 -48.75 -49.43
C ASP A 555 -37.85 -49.24 -47.99
N LEU A 556 -37.01 -48.55 -47.22
CA LEU A 556 -36.82 -48.77 -45.78
C LEU A 556 -37.16 -47.49 -45.03
N SER A 557 -37.98 -47.59 -43.99
CA SER A 557 -38.27 -46.42 -43.17
C SER A 557 -37.05 -46.02 -42.35
N LEU A 558 -36.93 -44.72 -42.10
CA LEU A 558 -35.90 -44.12 -41.25
C LEU A 558 -35.87 -44.72 -39.83
N HIS A 559 -37.03 -45.17 -39.34
CA HIS A 559 -37.17 -45.87 -38.05
C HIS A 559 -36.65 -47.32 -38.11
N ASP A 560 -36.92 -48.04 -39.21
CA ASP A 560 -36.42 -49.41 -39.40
C ASP A 560 -34.90 -49.40 -39.60
N ILE A 561 -34.35 -48.53 -40.46
CA ILE A 561 -32.90 -48.35 -40.66
C ILE A 561 -32.21 -48.15 -39.31
N LYS A 562 -32.72 -47.22 -38.51
CA LYS A 562 -32.24 -46.91 -37.15
C LYS A 562 -32.30 -48.13 -36.21
N SER A 563 -33.45 -48.78 -36.10
CA SER A 563 -33.66 -49.95 -35.21
C SER A 563 -32.78 -51.14 -35.61
N TYR A 564 -32.58 -51.34 -36.91
CA TYR A 564 -31.76 -52.40 -37.47
C TYR A 564 -30.26 -52.14 -37.27
N LEU A 565 -29.74 -50.96 -37.64
CA LEU A 565 -28.35 -50.58 -37.35
C LEU A 565 -28.06 -50.66 -35.84
N ARG A 566 -29.02 -50.25 -35.01
CA ARG A 566 -28.96 -50.37 -33.54
C ARG A 566 -28.77 -51.81 -33.08
N TYR A 567 -29.54 -52.78 -33.57
CA TYR A 567 -29.35 -54.19 -33.18
C TYR A 567 -28.06 -54.81 -33.73
N LEU A 568 -27.68 -54.45 -34.97
CA LEU A 568 -26.47 -54.95 -35.62
C LEU A 568 -25.20 -54.51 -34.89
N TYR A 569 -25.13 -53.23 -34.51
CA TYR A 569 -24.08 -52.67 -33.65
C TYR A 569 -24.10 -53.29 -32.25
N LEU A 570 -25.27 -53.46 -31.63
CA LEU A 570 -25.37 -54.04 -30.27
C LEU A 570 -24.86 -55.49 -30.18
N THR A 571 -24.76 -56.20 -31.30
CA THR A 571 -24.39 -57.62 -31.33
C THR A 571 -23.21 -57.90 -32.29
N HIS A 572 -22.39 -56.89 -32.59
CA HIS A 572 -21.13 -57.02 -33.35
C HIS A 572 -19.98 -57.52 -32.45
N GLN A 573 -18.98 -58.18 -33.06
CA GLN A 573 -17.87 -58.85 -32.37
C GLN A 573 -16.56 -58.65 -33.14
N SER A 574 -15.62 -57.89 -32.54
CA SER A 574 -14.20 -57.72 -32.89
C SER A 574 -13.82 -57.27 -34.32
N PHE A 575 -12.77 -56.44 -34.38
CA PHE A 575 -12.21 -55.89 -35.60
C PHE A 575 -11.32 -56.91 -36.33
N ASN A 576 -11.84 -57.45 -37.43
CA ASN A 576 -11.10 -58.16 -38.48
C ASN A 576 -11.56 -57.55 -39.82
N ALA A 577 -10.69 -57.45 -40.83
CA ALA A 577 -11.06 -56.90 -42.15
C ALA A 577 -12.22 -57.67 -42.83
N GLU A 578 -12.35 -58.98 -42.56
CA GLU A 578 -13.46 -59.81 -43.03
C GLU A 578 -14.83 -59.40 -42.43
N ASN A 579 -14.83 -58.77 -41.23
CA ASN A 579 -16.03 -58.25 -40.58
C ASN A 579 -16.43 -56.85 -41.07
N GLU A 580 -15.60 -56.16 -41.86
CA GLU A 580 -15.88 -54.81 -42.37
C GLU A 580 -16.62 -54.83 -43.71
N GLN A 581 -16.33 -55.81 -44.59
CA GLN A 581 -16.98 -55.94 -45.89
C GLN A 581 -18.53 -55.87 -45.86
N PRO A 582 -19.24 -56.48 -44.89
CA PRO A 582 -20.70 -56.34 -44.78
C PRO A 582 -21.21 -54.92 -44.48
N TYR A 583 -20.38 -54.04 -43.90
CA TYR A 583 -20.78 -52.69 -43.53
C TYR A 583 -20.67 -51.67 -44.67
N HIS A 584 -19.89 -51.93 -45.72
CA HIS A 584 -19.90 -51.06 -46.92
C HIS A 584 -21.24 -51.10 -47.67
N ALA A 585 -22.09 -52.11 -47.42
CA ALA A 585 -23.45 -52.17 -47.93
C ALA A 585 -24.46 -51.31 -47.13
N VAL A 586 -24.06 -50.76 -45.97
CA VAL A 586 -24.91 -49.89 -45.15
C VAL A 586 -25.10 -48.54 -45.84
N LYS A 587 -26.37 -48.12 -45.97
CA LYS A 587 -26.77 -46.81 -46.47
C LYS A 587 -27.24 -45.94 -45.31
N ILE A 588 -26.79 -44.70 -45.27
CA ILE A 588 -27.31 -43.68 -44.35
C ILE A 588 -28.20 -42.69 -45.11
N MET A 589 -29.11 -42.03 -44.40
CA MET A 589 -29.86 -40.89 -44.90
C MET A 589 -29.10 -39.59 -44.55
N THR A 590 -29.05 -38.63 -45.45
CA THR A 590 -28.55 -37.26 -45.19
C THR A 590 -29.68 -36.30 -44.86
N LEU A 591 -29.35 -35.11 -44.36
CA LEU A 591 -30.31 -34.05 -44.04
C LEU A 591 -31.25 -33.70 -45.23
N GLU A 592 -30.76 -33.83 -46.46
CA GLU A 592 -31.50 -33.55 -47.70
C GLU A 592 -32.34 -34.73 -48.21
N MET A 593 -32.55 -35.77 -47.36
CA MET A 593 -33.25 -37.02 -47.69
C MET A 593 -32.62 -37.81 -48.87
N LYS A 594 -31.34 -37.58 -49.16
CA LYS A 594 -30.53 -38.39 -50.09
C LYS A 594 -29.87 -39.53 -49.31
N MET A 595 -29.86 -40.75 -49.86
CA MET A 595 -29.07 -41.85 -49.29
C MET A 595 -27.65 -41.82 -49.84
N GLU A 596 -26.68 -41.70 -48.93
CA GLU A 596 -25.25 -41.49 -49.26
C GLU A 596 -24.33 -42.52 -48.57
N MET A 597 -23.08 -42.56 -49.02
CA MET A 597 -22.05 -43.49 -48.53
C MET A 597 -20.91 -42.70 -47.84
N PRO A 598 -20.85 -42.67 -46.50
CA PRO A 598 -20.02 -41.71 -45.75
C PRO A 598 -18.51 -41.97 -45.84
N TRP A 599 -18.09 -43.14 -46.34
CA TRP A 599 -16.70 -43.43 -46.71
C TRP A 599 -16.20 -42.62 -47.92
N MET A 600 -17.08 -42.02 -48.73
CA MET A 600 -16.73 -41.35 -49.99
C MET A 600 -16.90 -39.82 -49.99
N THR A 601 -17.39 -39.22 -48.90
CA THR A 601 -17.68 -37.77 -48.82
C THR A 601 -17.69 -37.30 -47.38
N ILE A 602 -17.13 -36.11 -47.11
CA ILE A 602 -17.14 -35.55 -45.75
C ILE A 602 -18.58 -35.22 -45.34
N VAL A 603 -19.15 -36.06 -44.49
CA VAL A 603 -20.43 -35.83 -43.80
C VAL A 603 -20.14 -35.44 -42.35
N TYR A 604 -20.72 -34.34 -41.91
CA TYR A 604 -20.68 -33.90 -40.51
C TYR A 604 -21.91 -34.40 -39.74
N LEU A 605 -21.78 -34.57 -38.42
CA LEU A 605 -22.93 -34.79 -37.55
C LEU A 605 -23.79 -33.52 -37.50
N PRO A 606 -25.13 -33.59 -37.66
CA PRO A 606 -26.06 -32.46 -37.61
C PRO A 606 -26.26 -31.91 -36.18
N GLY A 607 -25.19 -31.46 -35.52
CA GLY A 607 -25.24 -30.88 -34.18
C GLY A 607 -25.60 -29.39 -34.20
N MET A 608 -26.65 -29.03 -33.47
CA MET A 608 -26.85 -27.68 -32.90
C MET A 608 -26.62 -27.69 -31.37
N ASP A 609 -26.41 -28.89 -30.80
CA ASP A 609 -26.54 -29.24 -29.38
C ASP A 609 -25.60 -28.45 -28.46
N HIS A 610 -24.49 -27.98 -29.03
CA HIS A 610 -23.64 -26.97 -28.39
C HIS A 610 -23.86 -25.62 -29.08
N PRO A 611 -23.88 -24.48 -28.34
CA PRO A 611 -23.78 -23.14 -28.95
C PRO A 611 -22.52 -22.95 -29.83
N TYR A 612 -21.57 -23.90 -29.73
CA TYR A 612 -20.29 -23.93 -30.44
C TYR A 612 -20.18 -25.09 -31.46
N ALA A 613 -21.28 -25.80 -31.73
CA ALA A 613 -21.33 -26.77 -32.81
C ALA A 613 -21.23 -26.06 -34.18
N PRO A 614 -20.76 -26.74 -35.26
CA PRO A 614 -20.55 -26.11 -36.58
C PRO A 614 -21.73 -25.26 -37.06
N ARG A 615 -22.95 -25.79 -36.89
CA ARG A 615 -24.19 -25.17 -37.36
C ARG A 615 -24.69 -24.02 -36.46
N SER A 616 -24.29 -24.01 -35.19
CA SER A 616 -24.70 -23.00 -34.20
C SER A 616 -23.89 -21.70 -34.29
N LEU A 617 -22.61 -21.78 -34.72
CA LEU A 617 -21.70 -20.65 -34.84
C LEU A 617 -21.86 -19.89 -36.17
N MET A 618 -22.00 -20.62 -37.27
CA MET A 618 -22.05 -20.06 -38.62
C MET A 618 -23.46 -19.58 -39.00
N GLY A 619 -24.50 -20.13 -38.37
CA GLY A 619 -25.90 -19.82 -38.68
C GLY A 619 -26.37 -20.41 -40.02
N LEU A 620 -27.49 -19.89 -40.54
CA LEU A 620 -28.08 -20.34 -41.81
C LEU A 620 -27.56 -19.59 -43.05
N GLY A 621 -26.70 -18.57 -42.88
CA GLY A 621 -26.18 -17.74 -43.96
C GLY A 621 -24.69 -17.99 -44.21
N MET A 622 -24.37 -18.86 -45.16
CA MET A 622 -22.99 -19.23 -45.54
C MET A 622 -22.28 -18.13 -46.36
N PHE A 623 -22.06 -16.94 -45.77
CA PHE A 623 -21.34 -15.84 -46.41
C PHE A 623 -19.94 -15.65 -45.81
N GLY A 624 -18.91 -16.03 -46.57
CA GLY A 624 -17.49 -15.87 -46.20
C GLY A 624 -16.66 -17.16 -46.25
N LEU A 625 -17.30 -18.34 -46.30
CA LEU A 625 -16.63 -19.62 -46.48
C LEU A 625 -16.66 -20.07 -47.96
N SER A 626 -15.64 -20.81 -48.38
CA SER A 626 -15.41 -21.17 -49.79
C SER A 626 -16.13 -22.44 -50.27
N HIS A 627 -16.72 -23.24 -49.36
CA HIS A 627 -17.29 -24.56 -49.67
C HIS A 627 -18.56 -24.86 -48.85
N SER A 628 -19.42 -25.77 -49.35
CA SER A 628 -20.65 -26.23 -48.69
C SER A 628 -20.44 -27.50 -47.85
N LEU A 629 -21.08 -27.60 -46.69
CA LEU A 629 -20.91 -28.70 -45.72
C LEU A 629 -22.11 -29.67 -45.73
N ASN A 630 -21.85 -30.97 -45.88
CA ASN A 630 -22.88 -32.02 -45.85
C ASN A 630 -23.16 -32.53 -44.43
N PHE A 631 -24.40 -32.91 -44.14
CA PHE A 631 -24.80 -33.40 -42.81
C PHE A 631 -25.62 -34.71 -42.85
N LEU A 632 -25.34 -35.61 -41.91
CA LEU A 632 -26.13 -36.84 -41.67
C LEU A 632 -27.58 -36.48 -41.30
N HIS A 633 -28.56 -37.36 -41.56
CA HIS A 633 -29.93 -37.12 -41.14
C HIS A 633 -30.07 -37.33 -39.61
N PRO A 634 -30.57 -36.34 -38.85
CA PRO A 634 -30.50 -36.35 -37.38
C PRO A 634 -31.24 -37.51 -36.70
N GLU A 635 -32.32 -38.04 -37.29
CA GLU A 635 -33.03 -39.21 -36.75
C GLU A 635 -32.17 -40.47 -36.56
N ILE A 636 -31.04 -40.62 -37.29
CA ILE A 636 -30.13 -41.78 -37.16
C ILE A 636 -29.20 -41.63 -35.94
N LEU A 637 -28.90 -40.40 -35.51
CA LEU A 637 -28.18 -40.12 -34.26
C LEU A 637 -29.11 -40.02 -33.05
N LYS A 638 -30.38 -39.67 -33.29
CA LYS A 638 -31.43 -39.75 -32.28
C LYS A 638 -31.52 -41.21 -31.80
N ASP A 639 -31.44 -41.42 -30.48
CA ASP A 639 -31.53 -42.73 -29.83
C ASP A 639 -30.37 -43.72 -30.11
N GLU A 640 -29.12 -43.24 -29.98
CA GLU A 640 -27.89 -44.05 -30.07
C GLU A 640 -27.89 -45.30 -29.17
N PRO A 641 -27.31 -46.46 -29.58
CA PRO A 641 -27.21 -47.66 -28.76
C PRO A 641 -25.94 -47.70 -27.88
N LYS A 642 -26.00 -48.50 -26.81
CA LYS A 642 -24.91 -48.65 -25.83
C LYS A 642 -23.82 -49.61 -26.33
N LYS A 643 -22.58 -49.13 -26.38
CA LYS A 643 -21.35 -49.91 -26.63
C LYS A 643 -21.33 -51.23 -25.82
N PRO A 644 -21.44 -52.42 -26.45
CA PRO A 644 -21.63 -53.70 -25.76
C PRO A 644 -20.46 -54.19 -24.89
N GLY A 645 -19.22 -53.77 -25.17
CA GLY A 645 -18.03 -54.23 -24.47
C GLY A 645 -16.86 -53.26 -24.60
N LEU A 646 -15.83 -53.42 -23.77
CA LEU A 646 -14.79 -52.39 -23.57
C LEU A 646 -13.99 -52.07 -24.85
N PHE A 647 -13.70 -53.09 -25.67
CA PHE A 647 -13.00 -52.98 -26.96
C PHE A 647 -13.93 -52.77 -28.17
N HIS A 648 -15.25 -52.69 -27.96
CA HIS A 648 -16.20 -52.32 -29.00
C HIS A 648 -16.12 -50.80 -29.27
N LEU A 649 -16.49 -50.33 -30.46
CA LEU A 649 -16.57 -48.88 -30.72
C LEU A 649 -17.86 -48.29 -30.09
N SER A 650 -17.87 -46.98 -29.77
CA SER A 650 -19.09 -46.28 -29.36
C SER A 650 -20.00 -46.04 -30.57
N TRP A 651 -21.25 -45.58 -30.42
CA TRP A 651 -22.13 -45.43 -31.59
C TRP A 651 -21.59 -44.39 -32.56
N LYS A 652 -21.44 -43.12 -32.13
CA LYS A 652 -20.76 -42.11 -32.95
C LYS A 652 -19.40 -42.58 -33.43
N LYS A 653 -18.56 -43.17 -32.57
CA LYS A 653 -17.23 -43.63 -33.00
C LYS A 653 -17.27 -44.83 -33.95
N TRP A 654 -18.36 -45.59 -34.01
CA TRP A 654 -18.61 -46.63 -35.02
C TRP A 654 -19.17 -46.01 -36.31
N LEU A 655 -20.00 -44.97 -36.22
CA LEU A 655 -20.37 -44.14 -37.37
C LEU A 655 -19.19 -43.31 -37.93
N CYS A 656 -18.17 -43.02 -37.12
CA CYS A 656 -16.95 -42.30 -37.53
C CYS A 656 -15.88 -43.26 -38.05
N ASP A 657 -15.50 -44.28 -37.26
CA ASP A 657 -14.39 -45.18 -37.58
C ASP A 657 -14.80 -46.35 -38.50
N CYS A 658 -16.06 -46.84 -38.44
CA CYS A 658 -16.54 -47.90 -39.34
C CYS A 658 -17.39 -47.38 -40.51
N LEU A 659 -17.86 -46.13 -40.49
CA LEU A 659 -18.66 -45.54 -41.57
C LEU A 659 -18.12 -44.20 -42.12
N GLY A 660 -17.26 -43.42 -41.43
CA GLY A 660 -16.53 -42.27 -41.99
C GLY A 660 -16.95 -40.83 -41.60
N ILE A 661 -17.86 -40.64 -40.63
CA ILE A 661 -18.49 -39.33 -40.32
C ILE A 661 -17.64 -38.43 -39.38
N ARG A 662 -17.83 -37.09 -39.38
CA ARG A 662 -17.07 -36.10 -38.56
C ARG A 662 -17.93 -35.32 -37.55
N GLU A 663 -17.39 -35.00 -36.35
CA GLU A 663 -18.17 -34.42 -35.23
C GLU A 663 -18.05 -32.91 -34.98
N ARG A 664 -16.88 -32.28 -35.12
CA ARG A 664 -16.64 -30.89 -34.65
C ARG A 664 -15.81 -30.03 -35.60
N LEU A 665 -15.88 -28.72 -35.39
CA LEU A 665 -14.83 -27.77 -35.80
C LEU A 665 -13.57 -27.99 -34.94
N SER A 666 -12.43 -27.45 -35.36
CA SER A 666 -11.21 -27.38 -34.55
C SER A 666 -10.62 -25.98 -34.62
N LEU A 667 -9.77 -25.63 -33.64
CA LEU A 667 -8.94 -24.44 -33.67
C LEU A 667 -7.86 -24.50 -34.77
N PHE A 668 -7.69 -25.62 -35.49
CA PHE A 668 -6.67 -25.82 -36.52
C PHE A 668 -7.28 -26.31 -37.84
N GLY A 669 -6.70 -25.90 -38.97
CA GLY A 669 -7.19 -26.25 -40.31
C GLY A 669 -7.01 -27.74 -40.67
N PRO A 670 -7.83 -28.29 -41.60
CA PRO A 670 -7.72 -29.68 -42.03
C PRO A 670 -6.51 -29.91 -42.94
N LYS A 671 -5.63 -30.85 -42.59
CA LYS A 671 -4.55 -31.32 -43.48
C LYS A 671 -5.15 -32.00 -44.72
N THR A 672 -4.90 -31.44 -45.90
CA THR A 672 -5.37 -31.99 -47.19
C THR A 672 -4.47 -33.12 -47.67
N LEU A 673 -5.05 -34.30 -47.95
CA LEU A 673 -4.34 -35.46 -48.51
C LEU A 673 -3.93 -35.31 -49.99
N ALA A 674 -3.92 -34.09 -50.53
CA ALA A 674 -3.55 -33.80 -51.92
C ALA A 674 -2.03 -33.83 -52.17
N GLU A 675 -1.21 -33.88 -51.12
CA GLU A 675 0.26 -33.79 -51.20
C GLU A 675 0.97 -35.09 -50.74
N GLN A 676 0.22 -36.18 -50.50
CA GLN A 676 0.82 -37.50 -50.21
C GLN A 676 1.01 -38.40 -51.46
N GLU A 677 0.82 -37.87 -52.67
CA GLU A 677 1.27 -38.49 -53.93
C GLU A 677 2.62 -37.93 -54.43
N SER A 678 3.54 -37.57 -53.52
CA SER A 678 4.93 -37.31 -53.89
C SER A 678 5.93 -37.80 -52.85
N ASN A 679 6.61 -38.89 -53.20
CA ASN A 679 7.85 -39.43 -52.61
C ASN A 679 7.83 -39.69 -51.09
N GLY A 680 7.70 -40.96 -50.73
CA GLY A 680 8.07 -41.41 -49.39
C GLY A 680 9.60 -41.51 -49.25
N ASP A 681 10.15 -40.81 -48.27
CA ASP A 681 11.34 -41.28 -47.56
C ASP A 681 11.22 -40.91 -46.08
N ILE A 682 11.89 -41.66 -45.20
CA ILE A 682 11.69 -41.54 -43.74
C ILE A 682 12.75 -40.61 -43.12
N SER A 683 12.30 -39.80 -42.16
CA SER A 683 13.08 -38.94 -41.25
C SER A 683 13.60 -37.59 -41.78
N SER A 684 12.82 -36.54 -41.54
CA SER A 684 13.32 -35.24 -41.10
C SER A 684 12.32 -34.58 -40.15
N ILE A 685 12.80 -33.93 -39.10
CA ILE A 685 11.96 -33.12 -38.22
C ILE A 685 11.57 -31.84 -38.96
N THR A 686 10.28 -31.66 -39.19
CA THR A 686 9.67 -30.35 -39.49
C THR A 686 8.53 -30.17 -38.49
N ASP A 687 8.65 -29.20 -37.60
CA ASP A 687 7.66 -28.97 -36.55
C ASP A 687 6.27 -28.68 -37.13
N ASP A 688 5.24 -29.25 -36.50
CA ASP A 688 3.84 -28.95 -36.81
C ASP A 688 3.55 -27.47 -36.51
N ILE A 689 3.63 -26.60 -37.53
CA ILE A 689 3.20 -25.20 -37.41
C ILE A 689 1.67 -25.17 -37.35
N ASP A 690 1.17 -25.31 -36.13
CA ASP A 690 -0.25 -25.29 -35.78
C ASP A 690 -0.85 -23.88 -35.93
N VAL A 691 -1.34 -23.56 -37.14
CA VAL A 691 -2.00 -22.28 -37.47
C VAL A 691 -3.48 -22.29 -37.06
N LEU A 692 -3.94 -21.20 -36.44
CA LEU A 692 -5.32 -21.00 -36.05
C LEU A 692 -6.28 -20.93 -37.25
N SER A 693 -7.38 -21.69 -37.16
CA SER A 693 -8.35 -21.91 -38.23
C SER A 693 -9.15 -20.66 -38.63
N GLU A 694 -9.67 -20.65 -39.86
CA GLU A 694 -10.56 -19.58 -40.33
C GLU A 694 -11.88 -19.59 -39.55
N GLU A 695 -12.34 -20.76 -39.10
CA GLU A 695 -13.47 -20.90 -38.20
C GLU A 695 -13.24 -20.20 -36.85
N TYR A 696 -12.03 -20.23 -36.28
CA TYR A 696 -11.72 -19.50 -35.04
C TYR A 696 -11.79 -17.98 -35.26
N LYS A 697 -11.14 -17.46 -36.31
CA LYS A 697 -11.10 -16.03 -36.64
C LYS A 697 -12.49 -15.48 -36.94
N TYR A 698 -13.33 -16.27 -37.60
CA TYR A 698 -14.72 -15.94 -37.89
C TYR A 698 -15.55 -15.73 -36.61
N VAL A 699 -15.37 -16.56 -35.58
CA VAL A 699 -16.13 -16.44 -34.33
C VAL A 699 -15.71 -15.20 -33.52
N PHE A 700 -14.40 -14.94 -33.37
CA PHE A 700 -13.94 -13.74 -32.65
C PHE A 700 -14.50 -12.45 -33.26
N LYS A 701 -14.39 -12.30 -34.58
CA LYS A 701 -14.81 -11.08 -35.29
C LYS A 701 -16.32 -10.89 -35.35
N ASN A 702 -17.08 -11.96 -35.60
CA ASN A 702 -18.51 -11.84 -35.90
C ASN A 702 -19.43 -12.17 -34.70
N ARG A 703 -18.93 -12.89 -33.68
CA ARG A 703 -19.67 -13.33 -32.47
C ARG A 703 -18.86 -13.16 -31.18
N PRO A 704 -18.34 -11.95 -30.86
CA PRO A 704 -17.63 -11.71 -29.60
C PRO A 704 -18.50 -12.02 -28.37
N ASP A 705 -19.82 -11.85 -28.49
CA ASP A 705 -20.85 -12.22 -27.48
C ASP A 705 -20.78 -13.69 -27.01
N ARG A 706 -20.11 -14.54 -27.79
CA ARG A 706 -19.98 -15.99 -27.58
C ARG A 706 -18.53 -16.46 -27.57
N PHE A 707 -17.57 -15.57 -27.78
CA PHE A 707 -16.18 -15.95 -28.01
C PHE A 707 -15.49 -16.54 -26.77
N LEU A 708 -15.63 -15.94 -25.59
CA LEU A 708 -15.00 -16.47 -24.38
C LEU A 708 -15.54 -17.86 -24.00
N GLY A 709 -16.84 -18.11 -24.21
CA GLY A 709 -17.44 -19.43 -24.06
C GLY A 709 -17.02 -20.43 -25.15
N PHE A 710 -16.83 -19.96 -26.39
CA PHE A 710 -16.31 -20.79 -27.49
C PHE A 710 -14.90 -21.31 -27.21
N VAL A 711 -14.00 -20.42 -26.76
CA VAL A 711 -12.65 -20.80 -26.33
C VAL A 711 -12.71 -21.74 -25.14
N GLN A 712 -13.53 -21.45 -24.12
CA GLN A 712 -13.75 -22.31 -22.94
C GLN A 712 -14.15 -23.75 -23.31
N HIS A 713 -15.00 -23.91 -24.33
CA HIS A 713 -15.46 -25.23 -24.78
C HIS A 713 -14.39 -26.03 -25.53
N LEU A 714 -13.65 -25.38 -26.46
CA LEU A 714 -12.59 -26.05 -27.20
C LEU A 714 -11.31 -26.25 -26.37
N TRP A 715 -11.16 -25.55 -25.24
CA TRP A 715 -10.05 -25.66 -24.31
C TRP A 715 -9.74 -27.10 -23.85
N VAL A 716 -10.76 -27.95 -23.73
CA VAL A 716 -10.57 -29.35 -23.30
C VAL A 716 -9.94 -30.23 -24.38
N PHE A 717 -10.12 -29.89 -25.66
CA PHE A 717 -9.64 -30.69 -26.80
C PHE A 717 -8.38 -30.09 -27.43
N ASP A 718 -8.41 -28.79 -27.72
CA ASP A 718 -7.34 -28.07 -28.42
C ASP A 718 -6.46 -27.26 -27.45
N GLY A 719 -6.90 -26.99 -26.21
CA GLY A 719 -6.11 -26.25 -25.20
C GLY A 719 -4.78 -26.89 -24.79
N PRO A 720 -4.67 -28.23 -24.57
CA PRO A 720 -3.38 -28.89 -24.31
C PRO A 720 -2.42 -28.90 -25.51
N ARG A 721 -2.90 -28.55 -26.71
CA ARG A 721 -2.10 -28.35 -27.93
C ARG A 721 -1.68 -26.87 -28.01
N LEU A 722 -2.61 -25.96 -27.74
CA LEU A 722 -2.38 -24.51 -27.65
C LEU A 722 -1.36 -24.12 -26.57
N LEU A 723 -1.45 -24.69 -25.35
CA LEU A 723 -0.54 -24.42 -24.23
C LEU A 723 0.90 -24.87 -24.48
N LYS A 724 1.16 -25.70 -25.50
CA LYS A 724 2.53 -26.04 -25.95
C LYS A 724 3.15 -24.92 -26.79
N ASN A 725 2.34 -23.98 -27.28
CA ASN A 725 2.77 -22.85 -28.09
C ASN A 725 2.56 -21.53 -27.30
N PRO A 726 3.57 -21.05 -26.54
CA PRO A 726 3.43 -19.87 -25.70
C PRO A 726 3.17 -18.56 -26.48
N ALA A 727 3.47 -18.53 -27.79
CA ALA A 727 3.13 -17.38 -28.64
C ALA A 727 1.61 -17.23 -28.79
N LEU A 728 0.89 -18.33 -29.08
CA LEU A 728 -0.58 -18.31 -29.19
C LEU A 728 -1.27 -18.01 -27.85
N VAL A 729 -0.66 -18.42 -26.73
CA VAL A 729 -1.16 -18.06 -25.38
C VAL A 729 -1.00 -16.56 -25.13
N SER A 730 0.11 -15.96 -25.57
CA SER A 730 0.39 -14.52 -25.42
C SER A 730 -0.51 -13.69 -26.35
N GLU A 731 -0.73 -14.15 -27.59
CA GLU A 731 -1.69 -13.57 -28.54
C GLU A 731 -3.10 -13.50 -27.94
N ILE A 732 -3.52 -14.54 -27.21
CA ILE A 732 -4.85 -14.57 -26.57
C ILE A 732 -4.94 -13.68 -25.31
N LYS A 733 -3.85 -13.52 -24.54
CA LYS A 733 -3.81 -12.53 -23.44
C LYS A 733 -3.97 -11.09 -23.95
N GLY A 734 -3.28 -10.77 -25.05
CA GLY A 734 -3.32 -9.47 -25.71
C GLY A 734 -4.56 -9.20 -26.58
N LEU A 735 -5.62 -10.00 -26.48
CA LEU A 735 -6.85 -9.73 -27.23
C LEU A 735 -7.59 -8.51 -26.67
N PRO A 736 -8.07 -7.59 -27.53
CA PRO A 736 -8.80 -6.41 -27.08
C PRO A 736 -10.15 -6.80 -26.48
N ALA A 737 -10.35 -6.43 -25.22
CA ALA A 737 -11.49 -6.82 -24.41
C ALA A 737 -12.71 -5.88 -24.53
N GLN A 738 -12.66 -4.81 -25.34
CA GLN A 738 -13.75 -3.82 -25.48
C GLN A 738 -15.14 -4.46 -25.77
N ASN A 739 -15.18 -5.54 -26.57
CA ASN A 739 -16.42 -6.27 -26.86
C ASN A 739 -16.71 -7.42 -25.86
N LEU A 740 -15.84 -7.62 -24.87
CA LEU A 740 -15.83 -8.72 -23.90
C LEU A 740 -15.96 -8.26 -22.43
N CYS A 741 -15.68 -7.00 -22.09
CA CYS A 741 -15.96 -6.36 -20.78
C CYS A 741 -17.11 -5.36 -20.87
N VAL A 742 -17.69 -4.93 -19.74
CA VAL A 742 -18.84 -4.00 -19.71
C VAL A 742 -18.43 -2.60 -20.16
N ALA A 743 -17.40 -2.04 -19.52
CA ALA A 743 -16.80 -0.74 -19.82
C ALA A 743 -16.33 -0.60 -21.28
N ASP A 744 -16.57 0.55 -21.91
CA ASP A 744 -16.22 0.83 -23.31
C ASP A 744 -14.82 1.47 -23.43
N ARG A 745 -13.81 0.80 -22.88
CA ARG A 745 -12.41 1.26 -22.86
C ARG A 745 -11.45 0.17 -23.38
N SER A 746 -10.31 0.60 -23.94
CA SER A 746 -9.36 -0.27 -24.65
C SER A 746 -8.45 -1.09 -23.73
N LEU A 747 -9.00 -2.16 -23.16
CA LEU A 747 -8.28 -3.13 -22.31
C LEU A 747 -7.84 -4.36 -23.09
N ASN A 748 -6.85 -5.10 -22.59
CA ASN A 748 -6.60 -6.49 -23.00
C ASN A 748 -7.41 -7.44 -22.11
N LEU A 749 -7.55 -8.71 -22.52
CA LEU A 749 -8.30 -9.72 -21.75
C LEU A 749 -7.77 -9.88 -20.32
N GLN A 750 -6.45 -9.85 -20.14
CA GLN A 750 -5.81 -9.92 -18.81
C GLN A 750 -6.15 -8.75 -17.87
N ASP A 751 -6.49 -7.58 -18.41
CA ASP A 751 -6.70 -6.34 -17.64
C ASP A 751 -8.19 -6.17 -17.28
N THR A 752 -8.87 -7.28 -16.97
CA THR A 752 -10.31 -7.34 -16.69
C THR A 752 -10.63 -8.14 -15.43
N TRP A 753 -11.80 -7.86 -14.84
CA TRP A 753 -12.24 -8.45 -13.58
C TRP A 753 -13.48 -9.33 -13.76
N ILE A 754 -13.64 -10.34 -12.91
CA ILE A 754 -14.83 -11.20 -12.93
C ILE A 754 -16.00 -10.53 -12.18
N PRO A 755 -17.23 -10.49 -12.76
CA PRO A 755 -18.41 -9.82 -12.19
C PRO A 755 -19.03 -10.45 -10.91
N LEU A 756 -18.22 -10.65 -9.86
CA LEU A 756 -18.69 -11.11 -8.54
C LEU A 756 -19.68 -10.15 -7.89
N LYS A 757 -20.56 -10.67 -7.03
CA LYS A 757 -21.57 -9.84 -6.35
C LYS A 757 -20.92 -8.85 -5.38
N GLU A 758 -19.93 -9.30 -4.62
CA GLU A 758 -19.33 -8.50 -3.54
C GLU A 758 -18.47 -7.37 -4.11
N LEU A 759 -17.66 -7.66 -5.14
CA LEU A 759 -16.97 -6.63 -5.92
C LEU A 759 -17.97 -5.64 -6.55
N LYS A 760 -19.09 -6.11 -7.11
CA LYS A 760 -20.12 -5.22 -7.67
C LYS A 760 -20.84 -4.36 -6.64
N ASP A 761 -21.02 -4.84 -5.41
CA ASP A 761 -21.64 -4.07 -4.34
C ASP A 761 -20.63 -3.07 -3.74
N CYS A 762 -19.34 -3.41 -3.69
CA CYS A 762 -18.24 -2.49 -3.37
C CYS A 762 -18.04 -1.38 -4.43
N VAL A 763 -18.05 -1.71 -5.73
CA VAL A 763 -17.98 -0.70 -6.81
C VAL A 763 -19.11 0.32 -6.67
N LYS A 764 -20.35 -0.09 -6.33
CA LYS A 764 -21.47 0.84 -6.09
C LYS A 764 -21.32 1.73 -4.85
N GLN A 765 -20.50 1.34 -3.88
CA GLN A 765 -20.23 2.14 -2.69
C GLN A 765 -19.29 3.31 -3.00
N TYR A 766 -18.36 3.12 -3.95
CA TYR A 766 -17.33 4.11 -4.30
C TYR A 766 -17.52 4.81 -5.65
N MET A 767 -18.30 4.26 -6.59
CA MET A 767 -18.49 4.80 -7.94
C MET A 767 -19.93 5.25 -8.23
N GLU A 768 -20.07 6.46 -8.80
CA GLU A 768 -21.35 7.00 -9.30
C GLU A 768 -21.81 6.28 -10.59
N TYR A 769 -20.87 5.70 -11.36
CA TYR A 769 -21.13 4.97 -12.61
C TYR A 769 -20.55 3.54 -12.59
N PRO A 770 -21.20 2.56 -11.91
CA PRO A 770 -20.66 1.20 -11.70
C PRO A 770 -20.44 0.36 -12.97
N ASP A 771 -21.07 0.72 -14.09
CA ASP A 771 -20.94 -0.02 -15.36
C ASP A 771 -19.64 0.31 -16.12
N GLU A 772 -18.92 1.39 -15.73
CA GLU A 772 -17.60 1.75 -16.29
C GLU A 772 -16.44 0.95 -15.67
N PHE A 773 -16.70 0.11 -14.66
CA PHE A 773 -15.71 -0.80 -14.10
C PHE A 773 -15.46 -1.99 -15.06
N PRO A 774 -14.20 -2.47 -15.23
CA PRO A 774 -13.80 -3.48 -16.23
C PRO A 774 -14.28 -4.93 -15.97
N PHE A 775 -15.52 -5.13 -15.54
CA PHE A 775 -16.12 -6.45 -15.38
C PHE A 775 -16.32 -7.15 -16.73
N LEU A 776 -15.98 -8.43 -16.86
CA LEU A 776 -16.26 -9.23 -18.05
C LEU A 776 -17.77 -9.45 -18.29
N LYS A 777 -18.20 -9.39 -19.56
CA LYS A 777 -19.52 -9.74 -20.08
C LYS A 777 -19.71 -11.28 -20.11
N LEU A 778 -19.53 -11.92 -18.95
CA LEU A 778 -19.79 -13.35 -18.78
C LEU A 778 -21.29 -13.67 -18.74
N GLU A 779 -21.64 -14.93 -19.03
CA GLU A 779 -22.99 -15.45 -18.88
C GLU A 779 -23.47 -15.28 -17.42
N LYS A 780 -24.75 -14.94 -17.21
CA LYS A 780 -25.30 -14.70 -15.86
C LYS A 780 -25.43 -16.03 -15.10
N GLU A 781 -24.55 -16.27 -14.14
CA GLU A 781 -24.58 -17.44 -13.25
C GLU A 781 -24.94 -17.03 -11.80
N GLU A 782 -25.78 -17.81 -11.12
CA GLU A 782 -26.35 -17.42 -9.81
C GLU A 782 -25.32 -17.36 -8.67
N HIS A 783 -24.20 -18.08 -8.82
CA HIS A 783 -23.10 -18.19 -7.86
C HIS A 783 -21.76 -18.06 -8.61
N MET A 784 -21.48 -16.86 -9.12
CA MET A 784 -20.27 -16.55 -9.90
C MET A 784 -18.98 -17.02 -9.21
N ASP A 785 -18.91 -16.91 -7.88
CA ASP A 785 -17.76 -17.27 -7.04
C ASP A 785 -17.33 -18.74 -7.25
N LEU A 786 -18.29 -19.63 -7.46
CA LEU A 786 -18.05 -21.05 -7.76
C LEU A 786 -17.68 -21.29 -9.24
N ALA A 787 -18.15 -20.44 -10.14
CA ALA A 787 -17.86 -20.52 -11.58
C ALA A 787 -16.41 -20.14 -11.89
N ILE A 788 -15.79 -19.25 -11.10
CA ILE A 788 -14.36 -18.91 -11.20
C ILE A 788 -13.51 -20.15 -10.96
N GLY A 789 -13.67 -20.79 -9.81
CA GLY A 789 -12.91 -21.99 -9.40
C GLY A 789 -13.20 -23.24 -10.23
N THR A 790 -14.07 -23.17 -11.25
CA THR A 790 -14.41 -24.29 -12.13
C THR A 790 -14.38 -23.90 -13.62
N LYS A 791 -15.49 -23.36 -14.15
CA LYS A 791 -15.74 -23.05 -15.57
C LYS A 791 -14.76 -22.04 -16.15
N TRP A 792 -14.41 -21.02 -15.37
CA TRP A 792 -13.61 -19.86 -15.81
C TRP A 792 -12.16 -19.88 -15.27
N THR A 793 -11.70 -20.99 -14.68
CA THR A 793 -10.33 -21.16 -14.16
C THR A 793 -9.23 -20.84 -15.17
N PHE A 794 -9.46 -21.08 -16.46
CA PHE A 794 -8.50 -20.76 -17.51
C PHE A 794 -8.34 -19.25 -17.73
N LEU A 795 -9.38 -18.45 -17.48
CA LEU A 795 -9.29 -16.99 -17.53
C LEU A 795 -8.35 -16.46 -16.43
N THR A 796 -8.55 -16.86 -15.18
CA THR A 796 -7.70 -16.40 -14.07
C THR A 796 -6.30 -17.00 -14.13
N LYS A 797 -6.19 -18.33 -14.24
CA LYS A 797 -4.92 -19.06 -14.12
C LYS A 797 -4.02 -19.02 -15.36
N HIS A 798 -4.60 -18.92 -16.57
CA HIS A 798 -3.84 -18.95 -17.82
C HIS A 798 -3.90 -17.64 -18.60
N PHE A 799 -4.97 -16.84 -18.46
CA PHE A 799 -5.12 -15.53 -19.10
C PHE A 799 -5.09 -14.32 -18.15
N SER A 800 -4.74 -14.52 -16.86
CA SER A 800 -4.47 -13.47 -15.87
C SER A 800 -5.63 -12.54 -15.49
N VAL A 801 -6.87 -12.92 -15.78
CA VAL A 801 -8.09 -12.18 -15.38
C VAL A 801 -8.21 -12.13 -13.85
N LYS A 802 -8.52 -10.96 -13.28
CA LYS A 802 -8.58 -10.71 -11.83
C LYS A 802 -9.96 -10.96 -11.23
N TRP A 803 -10.04 -11.20 -9.92
CA TRP A 803 -11.30 -11.61 -9.28
C TRP A 803 -11.42 -11.32 -7.77
N GLU A 804 -10.42 -10.67 -7.19
CA GLU A 804 -10.26 -10.54 -5.74
C GLU A 804 -10.59 -9.10 -5.28
N ASN A 805 -10.88 -8.91 -3.98
CA ASN A 805 -10.99 -7.56 -3.39
C ASN A 805 -9.61 -7.06 -2.96
N ASP A 806 -8.62 -7.26 -3.85
CA ASP A 806 -7.22 -6.93 -3.63
C ASP A 806 -6.96 -5.43 -3.80
N MET A 807 -5.70 -5.01 -3.77
CA MET A 807 -5.39 -3.60 -4.02
C MET A 807 -5.48 -3.21 -5.48
N ASP A 808 -5.13 -4.11 -6.40
CA ASP A 808 -5.31 -3.87 -7.83
C ASP A 808 -6.78 -3.50 -8.12
N PHE A 809 -7.74 -4.08 -7.39
CA PHE A 809 -9.16 -3.77 -7.44
C PHE A 809 -9.50 -2.36 -6.92
N LEU A 810 -8.91 -1.87 -5.81
CA LEU A 810 -9.12 -0.46 -5.41
C LEU A 810 -8.41 0.55 -6.32
N LEU A 811 -7.20 0.24 -6.79
CA LEU A 811 -6.51 1.08 -7.78
C LEU A 811 -7.34 1.15 -9.08
N GLU A 812 -7.93 0.03 -9.49
CA GLU A 812 -8.83 -0.01 -10.65
C GLU A 812 -10.16 0.71 -10.39
N ILE A 813 -10.71 0.71 -9.17
CA ILE A 813 -11.87 1.57 -8.84
C ILE A 813 -11.46 3.04 -9.06
N LEU A 814 -10.29 3.45 -8.58
CA LEU A 814 -9.81 4.83 -8.75
C LEU A 814 -9.54 5.17 -10.22
N GLU A 815 -8.89 4.28 -10.97
CA GLU A 815 -8.63 4.44 -12.40
C GLU A 815 -9.92 4.43 -13.24
N SER A 816 -10.94 3.69 -12.81
CA SER A 816 -12.29 3.69 -13.41
C SER A 816 -13.08 4.97 -13.07
N ILE A 817 -12.92 5.55 -11.88
CA ILE A 817 -13.45 6.88 -11.54
C ILE A 817 -12.79 7.95 -12.42
N LYS A 818 -11.45 7.89 -12.58
CA LYS A 818 -10.66 8.77 -13.45
C LYS A 818 -11.09 8.72 -14.92
N HIS A 819 -11.41 7.53 -15.46
CA HIS A 819 -11.92 7.39 -16.82
C HIS A 819 -13.38 7.83 -16.99
N SER A 820 -14.25 7.58 -16.01
CA SER A 820 -15.69 7.85 -16.12
C SER A 820 -16.06 9.32 -15.87
N CYS A 821 -15.37 10.01 -14.96
CA CYS A 821 -15.81 11.29 -14.41
C CYS A 821 -15.07 12.51 -14.97
N ASN A 822 -15.40 12.91 -16.20
CA ASN A 822 -14.95 14.19 -16.81
C ASN A 822 -15.26 15.45 -15.96
N ARG A 823 -16.23 15.34 -15.04
CA ARG A 823 -16.47 16.27 -13.92
C ARG A 823 -16.87 15.46 -12.70
N LEU A 824 -16.12 15.56 -11.61
CA LEU A 824 -16.45 14.86 -10.36
C LEU A 824 -17.57 15.61 -9.63
N SER A 825 -18.58 14.87 -9.17
CA SER A 825 -19.58 15.38 -8.25
C SER A 825 -18.98 15.54 -6.84
N PRO A 826 -19.51 16.43 -5.97
CA PRO A 826 -19.05 16.51 -4.58
C PRO A 826 -19.18 15.18 -3.81
N TRP A 827 -20.17 14.36 -4.18
CA TRP A 827 -20.34 13.01 -3.64
C TRP A 827 -19.22 12.08 -4.09
N GLN A 828 -18.91 12.06 -5.39
CA GLN A 828 -17.82 11.23 -5.93
C GLN A 828 -16.45 11.67 -5.41
N THR A 829 -16.22 12.97 -5.19
CA THR A 829 -15.02 13.49 -4.53
C THR A 829 -14.92 13.01 -3.07
N GLY A 830 -16.02 13.06 -2.30
CA GLY A 830 -16.07 12.49 -0.95
C GLY A 830 -15.76 10.98 -0.94
N LYS A 831 -16.33 10.23 -1.91
CA LYS A 831 -16.01 8.80 -2.07
C LYS A 831 -14.58 8.52 -2.51
N VAL A 832 -13.91 9.44 -3.21
CA VAL A 832 -12.46 9.33 -3.46
C VAL A 832 -11.65 9.54 -2.17
N VAL A 833 -12.07 10.43 -1.26
CA VAL A 833 -11.43 10.57 0.07
C VAL A 833 -11.65 9.32 0.93
N GLU A 834 -12.87 8.79 0.99
CA GLU A 834 -13.14 7.51 1.67
C GLU A 834 -12.31 6.37 1.04
N LEU A 835 -12.22 6.32 -0.29
CA LEU A 835 -11.40 5.34 -1.02
C LEU A 835 -9.90 5.52 -0.74
N TYR A 836 -9.41 6.75 -0.53
CA TYR A 836 -8.05 6.99 -0.06
C TYR A 836 -7.84 6.54 1.38
N THR A 837 -8.80 6.76 2.30
CA THR A 837 -8.68 6.21 3.65
C THR A 837 -8.74 4.68 3.66
N ALA A 838 -9.55 4.08 2.78
CA ALA A 838 -9.55 2.65 2.54
C ALA A 838 -8.19 2.21 2.01
N ILE A 839 -7.76 2.71 0.85
CA ILE A 839 -6.44 2.49 0.23
C ILE A 839 -5.32 2.65 1.25
N ARG A 840 -5.39 3.59 2.20
CA ARG A 840 -4.38 3.82 3.24
C ARG A 840 -4.44 2.82 4.40
N ALA A 841 -5.61 2.46 4.90
CA ALA A 841 -5.74 1.36 5.87
C ALA A 841 -5.24 0.05 5.25
N ARG A 842 -5.60 -0.21 3.98
CA ARG A 842 -4.90 -1.21 3.15
C ARG A 842 -3.39 -0.94 3.23
N PHE A 843 -2.95 0.27 2.85
CA PHE A 843 -1.54 0.67 2.66
C PHE A 843 -0.68 0.46 3.87
N LEU A 844 -1.20 0.55 5.09
CA LEU A 844 -0.41 0.40 6.30
C LEU A 844 0.21 -1.00 6.41
N GLU A 845 -0.46 -2.06 5.99
CA GLU A 845 -0.23 -3.36 6.62
C GLU A 845 0.52 -4.43 5.75
N SER A 846 0.41 -4.49 4.40
CA SER A 846 0.97 -5.64 3.61
C SER A 846 2.45 -5.53 3.35
N ILE A 847 3.05 -6.39 2.52
CA ILE A 847 4.44 -6.37 2.11
C ILE A 847 4.58 -6.92 0.66
N GLY A 848 5.18 -6.16 -0.28
CA GLY A 848 5.73 -6.72 -1.52
C GLY A 848 5.85 -5.87 -2.78
N ASP A 849 6.11 -6.57 -3.90
CA ASP A 849 6.00 -6.16 -5.33
C ASP A 849 4.80 -5.25 -5.58
N GLU A 850 3.75 -5.64 -4.93
CA GLU A 850 2.43 -5.11 -4.91
C GLU A 850 2.51 -3.63 -4.36
N ARG A 851 3.41 -3.28 -3.40
CA ARG A 851 3.68 -1.88 -2.90
C ARG A 851 4.31 -1.04 -3.98
N GLU A 852 5.23 -1.65 -4.73
CA GLU A 852 5.90 -1.05 -5.87
C GLU A 852 4.84 -0.63 -6.89
N ARG A 853 3.86 -1.50 -7.17
CA ARG A 853 2.70 -1.18 -8.03
C ARG A 853 1.80 -0.06 -7.50
N THR A 854 1.47 -0.03 -6.20
CA THR A 854 0.73 1.12 -5.64
C THR A 854 1.55 2.42 -5.73
N LEU A 855 2.84 2.39 -5.37
CA LEU A 855 3.71 3.57 -5.44
C LEU A 855 3.94 4.05 -6.89
N GLU A 856 4.03 3.13 -7.85
CA GLU A 856 4.08 3.42 -9.28
C GLU A 856 2.76 4.04 -9.76
N PHE A 857 1.62 3.48 -9.38
CA PHE A 857 0.30 4.00 -9.73
C PHE A 857 0.08 5.43 -9.19
N PHE A 858 0.36 5.66 -7.91
CA PHE A 858 0.33 7.01 -7.33
C PHE A 858 1.42 7.90 -7.91
N GLY A 859 2.60 7.36 -8.24
CA GLY A 859 3.72 8.06 -8.88
C GLY A 859 3.37 8.60 -10.27
N ASN A 860 2.52 7.88 -11.01
CA ASN A 860 2.07 8.23 -12.35
C ASN A 860 0.81 9.13 -12.36
N SER A 861 -0.28 8.73 -11.69
CA SER A 861 -1.56 9.46 -11.80
C SER A 861 -2.61 9.23 -10.69
N GLY A 862 -2.25 8.61 -9.57
CA GLY A 862 -3.23 8.20 -8.54
C GLY A 862 -3.81 9.33 -7.67
N ILE A 863 -3.38 10.58 -7.82
CA ILE A 863 -3.76 11.69 -6.92
C ILE A 863 -4.77 12.60 -7.59
N LEU A 864 -5.92 12.81 -6.96
CA LEU A 864 -6.91 13.78 -7.38
C LEU A 864 -6.51 15.20 -6.98
N TYR A 865 -6.58 16.12 -7.94
CA TYR A 865 -6.60 17.58 -7.75
C TYR A 865 -7.76 18.17 -8.56
N ILE A 866 -8.33 19.31 -8.16
CA ILE A 866 -9.36 20.00 -8.97
C ILE A 866 -8.96 21.46 -9.10
N ASP A 867 -8.52 21.82 -10.29
CA ASP A 867 -8.06 23.16 -10.65
C ASP A 867 -9.18 24.01 -11.30
N LYS A 868 -8.81 25.18 -11.83
CA LYS A 868 -9.73 26.15 -12.44
C LYS A 868 -10.29 25.70 -13.81
N THR A 869 -9.78 24.60 -14.37
CA THR A 869 -10.20 23.99 -15.64
C THR A 869 -11.00 22.70 -15.44
N GLY A 870 -10.68 21.88 -14.43
CA GLY A 870 -11.40 20.65 -14.13
C GLY A 870 -10.75 19.75 -13.07
N PRO A 871 -11.27 18.52 -12.89
CA PRO A 871 -10.60 17.49 -12.10
C PRO A 871 -9.40 16.93 -12.89
N THR A 872 -8.22 17.02 -12.29
CA THR A 872 -6.93 16.62 -12.85
C THR A 872 -6.34 15.50 -12.00
N TRP A 873 -6.02 14.38 -12.62
CA TRP A 873 -5.38 13.23 -11.96
C TRP A 873 -3.88 13.28 -12.20
N THR A 874 -3.11 13.38 -11.11
CA THR A 874 -1.69 13.74 -11.10
C THR A 874 -0.85 12.71 -10.33
N GLY A 875 0.43 12.63 -10.66
CA GLY A 875 1.40 11.72 -10.05
C GLY A 875 2.19 12.36 -8.91
N LEU A 876 2.72 11.54 -7.99
CA LEU A 876 3.51 11.99 -6.82
C LEU A 876 4.59 13.03 -7.18
N SER A 877 5.34 12.80 -8.27
CA SER A 877 6.43 13.66 -8.75
C SER A 877 6.00 15.07 -9.20
N SER A 878 4.71 15.27 -9.42
CA SER A 878 4.10 16.54 -9.84
C SER A 878 3.33 17.22 -8.70
N CYS A 879 3.37 16.66 -7.49
CA CYS A 879 2.66 17.17 -6.33
C CYS A 879 3.64 17.67 -5.26
N LEU A 880 3.19 18.64 -4.49
CA LEU A 880 3.80 19.10 -3.25
C LEU A 880 2.69 19.18 -2.19
N TRP A 881 3.01 18.86 -0.95
CA TRP A 881 2.01 18.81 0.12
C TRP A 881 1.67 20.22 0.59
N THR A 882 2.55 20.85 1.36
CA THR A 882 2.50 22.30 1.65
C THR A 882 3.26 23.06 0.55
N ALA A 883 2.59 24.00 -0.11
CA ALA A 883 3.13 24.81 -1.21
C ALA A 883 2.23 26.04 -1.47
N PRO A 884 2.70 27.07 -2.21
CA PRO A 884 1.83 28.15 -2.70
C PRO A 884 0.61 27.65 -3.48
N THR A 885 -0.52 28.33 -3.35
CA THR A 885 -1.84 27.86 -3.80
C THR A 885 -2.09 27.88 -5.31
N ASP A 886 -1.19 28.48 -6.09
CA ASP A 886 -1.34 28.70 -7.53
C ASP A 886 -0.01 28.46 -8.28
N MET A 887 0.74 27.39 -7.94
CA MET A 887 1.92 26.96 -8.71
C MET A 887 1.54 26.32 -10.07
N LEU A 888 2.38 26.48 -11.09
CA LEU A 888 2.30 25.81 -12.39
C LEU A 888 3.23 24.59 -12.49
N SER A 889 4.31 24.55 -11.70
CA SER A 889 5.39 23.56 -11.81
C SER A 889 5.23 22.33 -10.91
N ALA A 890 4.25 22.37 -10.00
CA ALA A 890 3.73 21.28 -9.17
C ALA A 890 2.37 21.69 -8.53
N TYR A 891 1.54 20.74 -8.11
CA TYR A 891 0.24 21.00 -7.46
C TYR A 891 0.33 21.03 -5.93
N SER A 892 -0.32 21.99 -5.27
CA SER A 892 -0.37 22.12 -3.79
C SER A 892 -1.55 21.34 -3.19
N LEU A 893 -1.29 20.17 -2.62
CA LEU A 893 -2.36 19.26 -2.17
C LEU A 893 -3.00 19.65 -0.83
N ARG A 894 -2.20 20.10 0.14
CA ARG A 894 -2.67 20.30 1.52
C ARG A 894 -3.83 21.28 1.59
N ARG A 895 -3.64 22.48 1.01
CA ARG A 895 -4.68 23.53 0.98
C ARG A 895 -5.92 23.09 0.21
N PHE A 896 -5.73 22.36 -0.89
CA PHE A 896 -6.81 21.82 -1.71
C PHE A 896 -7.71 20.86 -0.91
N TYR A 897 -7.14 20.00 -0.07
CA TYR A 897 -7.89 19.13 0.83
C TYR A 897 -8.47 19.88 2.05
N GLU A 898 -7.70 20.79 2.68
CA GLU A 898 -8.17 21.63 3.81
C GLU A 898 -9.42 22.49 3.45
N GLU A 899 -9.57 22.91 2.20
CA GLU A 899 -10.76 23.62 1.69
C GLU A 899 -12.02 22.75 1.58
N ARG A 900 -11.86 21.43 1.38
CA ARG A 900 -12.94 20.51 0.97
C ARG A 900 -13.32 19.49 2.04
N ILE A 901 -12.39 19.17 2.93
CA ILE A 901 -12.56 18.23 4.03
C ILE A 901 -12.68 19.03 5.32
N HIS A 902 -13.75 18.79 6.08
CA HIS A 902 -13.99 19.46 7.36
C HIS A 902 -13.82 18.53 8.56
N ASP A 903 -13.68 17.21 8.34
CA ASP A 903 -13.28 16.28 9.39
C ASP A 903 -11.75 16.26 9.54
N LYS A 904 -11.27 16.44 10.77
CA LYS A 904 -9.85 16.41 11.09
C LYS A 904 -9.23 15.03 10.91
N ARG A 905 -10.00 13.96 11.13
CA ARG A 905 -9.52 12.56 11.02
C ARG A 905 -9.25 12.16 9.58
N GLU A 906 -10.13 12.56 8.66
CA GLU A 906 -9.93 12.36 7.22
C GLU A 906 -8.71 13.15 6.74
N MET A 907 -8.59 14.42 7.14
CA MET A 907 -7.43 15.27 6.80
C MET A 907 -6.11 14.72 7.38
N GLU A 908 -6.13 14.20 8.61
CA GLU A 908 -4.98 13.54 9.25
C GLU A 908 -4.65 12.20 8.57
N SER A 909 -5.65 11.44 8.12
CA SER A 909 -5.42 10.22 7.35
C SER A 909 -4.82 10.53 5.98
N LEU A 910 -5.28 11.57 5.27
CA LEU A 910 -4.65 12.01 4.02
C LEU A 910 -3.24 12.57 4.22
N TYR A 911 -2.98 13.30 5.32
CA TYR A 911 -1.63 13.71 5.71
C TYR A 911 -0.71 12.49 5.86
N ASN A 912 -1.14 11.49 6.63
CA ASN A 912 -0.34 10.29 6.84
C ASN A 912 -0.16 9.50 5.53
N MET A 913 -1.22 9.32 4.73
CA MET A 913 -1.13 8.68 3.41
C MET A 913 -0.10 9.37 2.51
N PHE A 914 -0.27 10.67 2.25
CA PHE A 914 0.52 11.35 1.22
C PHE A 914 1.89 11.82 1.71
N HIS A 915 2.02 12.29 2.96
CA HIS A 915 3.24 12.89 3.52
C HIS A 915 3.96 11.99 4.56
N VAL A 916 3.38 10.88 5.02
CA VAL A 916 4.05 9.95 5.96
C VAL A 916 4.25 8.54 5.39
N GLU A 917 3.53 8.17 4.32
CA GLU A 917 3.58 6.81 3.79
C GLU A 917 3.91 6.71 2.29
N MET A 918 3.41 7.66 1.46
CA MET A 918 3.62 7.68 0.01
C MET A 918 4.88 8.43 -0.41
N GLY A 919 4.99 9.74 -0.13
CA GLY A 919 6.12 10.49 -0.69
C GLY A 919 6.03 11.98 -1.04
N ILE A 920 5.03 12.77 -0.62
CA ILE A 920 4.81 14.11 -1.19
C ILE A 920 5.37 15.23 -0.32
N ARG A 921 6.47 15.88 -0.75
CA ARG A 921 7.15 16.95 0.01
C ARG A 921 6.46 18.28 0.05
N ASP A 922 6.71 19.00 1.15
CA ASP A 922 6.60 20.44 1.20
C ASP A 922 7.58 21.12 0.22
N ALA A 923 7.19 22.29 -0.33
CA ALA A 923 7.92 22.96 -1.40
C ALA A 923 9.29 23.50 -0.96
N THR A 924 10.37 23.10 -1.64
CA THR A 924 11.73 23.58 -1.36
C THR A 924 12.08 24.80 -2.21
N VAL A 925 13.16 25.50 -1.84
CA VAL A 925 13.75 26.61 -2.61
C VAL A 925 13.91 26.26 -4.10
N LYS A 926 14.28 25.00 -4.42
CA LYS A 926 14.46 24.51 -5.79
C LYS A 926 13.18 24.60 -6.63
N ASP A 927 12.06 24.24 -6.02
CA ASP A 927 10.75 24.17 -6.68
C ASP A 927 10.16 25.58 -6.85
N LEU A 928 10.35 26.46 -5.86
CA LEU A 928 9.92 27.87 -5.94
C LEU A 928 10.76 28.67 -6.95
N VAL A 929 12.05 28.40 -7.06
CA VAL A 929 12.92 28.98 -8.11
C VAL A 929 12.50 28.51 -9.50
N LYS A 930 12.20 27.21 -9.67
CA LYS A 930 11.66 26.63 -10.90
C LYS A 930 10.32 27.27 -11.29
N GLU A 931 9.44 27.50 -10.31
CA GLU A 931 8.14 28.16 -10.49
C GLU A 931 8.28 29.59 -11.00
N LEU A 932 9.10 30.43 -10.36
CA LEU A 932 9.29 31.83 -10.76
C LEU A 932 9.83 31.95 -12.20
N LEU A 933 10.74 31.05 -12.59
CA LEU A 933 11.24 30.95 -13.96
C LEU A 933 10.17 30.48 -14.94
N LEU A 934 9.32 29.52 -14.55
CA LEU A 934 8.23 29.00 -15.38
C LEU A 934 7.14 30.06 -15.59
N LEU A 935 6.67 30.70 -14.53
CA LEU A 935 5.72 31.82 -14.59
C LEU A 935 6.22 32.90 -15.54
N ARG A 936 7.52 33.25 -15.50
CA ARG A 936 8.03 34.26 -16.44
C ARG A 936 8.15 33.74 -17.88
N LYS A 937 8.50 32.48 -18.08
CA LYS A 937 8.53 31.84 -19.42
C LYS A 937 7.15 31.84 -20.08
N GLU A 938 6.11 31.55 -19.30
CA GLU A 938 4.70 31.60 -19.75
C GLU A 938 4.13 33.03 -19.79
N GLY A 939 4.97 34.06 -19.60
CA GLY A 939 4.60 35.46 -19.81
C GLY A 939 3.78 36.09 -18.69
N CYS A 940 3.80 35.53 -17.48
CA CYS A 940 3.06 36.09 -16.35
C CYS A 940 3.48 37.54 -16.04
N GLU A 941 2.49 38.41 -15.83
CA GLU A 941 2.62 39.80 -15.37
C GLU A 941 1.85 40.05 -14.05
N ASP A 942 1.26 39.00 -13.46
CA ASP A 942 0.54 39.08 -12.19
C ASP A 942 1.51 39.16 -11.01
N VAL A 943 1.58 40.34 -10.40
CA VAL A 943 2.41 40.64 -9.23
C VAL A 943 1.92 39.91 -7.98
N THR A 944 0.61 39.66 -7.83
CA THR A 944 0.07 39.04 -6.60
C THR A 944 0.52 37.58 -6.49
N ARG A 945 0.29 36.79 -7.54
CA ARG A 945 0.74 35.40 -7.65
C ARG A 945 2.25 35.21 -7.45
N VAL A 946 3.05 36.19 -7.87
CA VAL A 946 4.51 36.18 -7.64
C VAL A 946 4.86 36.59 -6.21
N ALA A 947 4.17 37.56 -5.63
CA ALA A 947 4.33 37.94 -4.22
C ALA A 947 3.97 36.78 -3.27
N ASP A 948 2.92 36.01 -3.55
CA ASP A 948 2.52 34.83 -2.76
C ASP A 948 3.65 33.78 -2.65
N ILE A 949 4.46 33.62 -3.71
CA ILE A 949 5.63 32.72 -3.70
C ILE A 949 6.74 33.26 -2.79
N TYR A 950 6.95 34.57 -2.76
CA TYR A 950 7.90 35.21 -1.85
C TYR A 950 7.39 35.26 -0.40
N GLU A 951 6.08 35.38 -0.16
CA GLU A 951 5.47 35.33 1.16
C GLU A 951 5.51 33.91 1.75
N TYR A 952 5.33 32.88 0.91
CA TYR A 952 5.60 31.48 1.26
C TYR A 952 7.10 31.25 1.53
N LEU A 953 7.95 31.78 0.63
CA LEU A 953 9.37 32.09 0.82
C LEU A 953 9.72 32.45 2.27
N ASP A 954 9.17 33.58 2.69
CA ASP A 954 9.43 34.23 3.97
C ASP A 954 8.97 33.38 5.18
N LYS A 955 7.82 32.71 5.05
CA LYS A 955 7.24 31.83 6.08
C LYS A 955 8.06 30.56 6.29
N GLU A 956 8.40 29.86 5.22
CA GLU A 956 9.14 28.58 5.33
C GLU A 956 10.61 28.77 5.74
N ILE A 957 11.21 29.93 5.49
CA ILE A 957 12.51 30.32 6.08
C ILE A 957 12.45 30.33 7.62
N ILE A 958 11.27 30.54 8.23
CA ILE A 958 11.07 30.45 9.68
C ILE A 958 10.86 28.99 10.11
N ALA A 959 10.02 28.24 9.39
CA ALA A 959 9.53 26.92 9.79
C ALA A 959 10.52 25.79 9.48
N SER A 960 11.04 25.68 8.26
CA SER A 960 11.96 24.62 7.84
C SER A 960 13.44 25.00 8.07
N PRO A 961 14.21 24.17 8.80
CA PRO A 961 15.67 24.27 8.85
C PRO A 961 16.33 24.05 7.48
N GLU A 962 15.87 23.08 6.69
CA GLU A 962 16.41 22.75 5.36
C GLU A 962 16.32 23.95 4.42
N MET A 963 15.15 24.61 4.38
CA MET A 963 14.88 25.80 3.55
C MET A 963 15.89 26.92 3.83
N ARG A 964 16.19 27.14 5.11
CA ARG A 964 17.16 28.13 5.59
C ARG A 964 18.61 27.72 5.28
N ASN A 965 18.95 26.46 5.50
CA ASN A 965 20.29 25.93 5.27
C ASN A 965 20.65 25.93 3.76
N MET A 966 19.70 25.55 2.90
CA MET A 966 19.87 25.60 1.44
C MET A 966 20.15 27.02 0.94
N LEU A 967 19.46 28.03 1.46
CA LEU A 967 19.73 29.43 1.14
C LEU A 967 21.12 29.90 1.62
N SER A 968 21.61 29.41 2.76
CA SER A 968 22.99 29.68 3.22
C SER A 968 24.02 29.02 2.30
N LEU A 969 23.80 27.77 1.90
CA LEU A 969 24.69 27.03 0.98
C LEU A 969 24.76 27.68 -0.40
N MET A 970 23.67 28.29 -0.89
CA MET A 970 23.66 29.05 -2.14
C MET A 970 24.45 30.37 -2.06
N ASP A 971 24.57 30.96 -0.87
CA ASP A 971 25.39 32.15 -0.60
C ASP A 971 26.89 31.76 -0.51
N GLU A 972 27.21 30.80 0.36
CA GLU A 972 28.58 30.32 0.63
C GLU A 972 29.32 29.79 -0.60
N THR A 973 28.60 29.27 -1.59
CA THR A 973 29.15 28.70 -2.83
C THR A 973 29.33 29.71 -3.96
N ASN A 974 29.03 31.01 -3.76
CA ASN A 974 29.21 32.06 -4.77
C ASN A 974 28.55 31.75 -6.13
N GLY A 975 27.42 31.03 -6.14
CA GLY A 975 26.71 30.63 -7.36
C GLY A 975 27.40 29.54 -8.20
N LEU A 976 28.41 28.83 -7.65
CA LEU A 976 29.09 27.70 -8.31
C LEU A 976 28.40 26.34 -8.07
N VAL A 977 27.22 26.29 -7.44
CA VAL A 977 26.42 25.05 -7.34
C VAL A 977 26.01 24.62 -8.75
N PRO A 978 26.44 23.45 -9.27
CA PRO A 978 26.19 23.08 -10.67
C PRO A 978 24.70 22.95 -11.05
N GLU A 979 23.82 22.74 -10.05
CA GLU A 979 22.37 22.63 -10.24
C GLU A 979 21.64 23.98 -10.34
N PHE A 980 22.28 25.10 -9.97
CA PHE A 980 21.60 26.39 -9.75
C PHE A 980 22.37 27.59 -10.34
N PRO A 981 22.36 27.79 -11.67
CA PRO A 981 22.85 29.02 -12.28
C PRO A 981 21.95 30.21 -11.91
N ALA A 982 22.52 31.31 -11.42
CA ALA A 982 21.78 32.55 -11.10
C ALA A 982 21.33 33.33 -12.37
N GLU A 983 22.02 33.11 -13.50
CA GLU A 983 21.84 33.87 -14.75
C GLU A 983 20.41 33.87 -15.35
N PRO A 984 19.66 32.74 -15.39
CA PRO A 984 18.28 32.76 -15.88
C PRO A 984 17.37 33.65 -15.03
N ILE A 985 17.59 33.69 -13.71
CA ILE A 985 16.76 34.44 -12.76
C ILE A 985 17.05 35.94 -12.86
N ARG A 986 18.33 36.33 -13.02
CA ARG A 986 18.70 37.73 -13.27
C ARG A 986 17.95 38.31 -14.47
N LYS A 987 17.86 37.54 -15.55
CA LYS A 987 17.22 37.93 -16.83
C LYS A 987 15.69 37.76 -16.84
N ALA A 988 15.14 36.98 -15.90
CA ALA A 988 13.69 36.82 -15.77
C ALA A 988 13.08 38.06 -15.10
N LYS A 989 12.01 38.62 -15.68
CA LYS A 989 11.21 39.63 -14.99
C LYS A 989 10.35 39.00 -13.88
N ILE A 990 10.89 38.84 -12.68
CA ILE A 990 10.17 38.22 -11.54
C ILE A 990 10.17 39.08 -10.27
N PHE A 991 10.90 40.21 -10.25
CA PHE A 991 11.03 41.03 -9.06
C PHE A 991 9.87 42.05 -9.00
N PRO A 992 9.02 42.04 -7.96
CA PRO A 992 7.87 42.94 -7.87
C PRO A 992 8.35 44.37 -7.59
N VAL A 993 8.41 45.23 -8.59
CA VAL A 993 8.94 46.60 -8.46
C VAL A 993 7.81 47.62 -8.47
N ARG A 994 7.70 48.37 -7.37
CA ARG A 994 6.84 49.54 -7.27
C ARG A 994 7.41 50.68 -8.08
N HIS A 995 6.55 51.34 -8.87
CA HIS A 995 6.87 52.54 -9.63
C HIS A 995 6.57 53.83 -8.85
N PRO A 996 7.30 54.93 -9.14
CA PRO A 996 7.05 56.22 -8.52
C PRO A 996 5.68 56.80 -8.89
N ARG A 997 5.05 57.51 -7.95
CA ARG A 997 3.68 58.02 -8.10
C ARG A 997 3.67 59.40 -8.77
N GLN A 998 3.57 59.42 -10.10
CA GLN A 998 3.45 60.67 -10.87
C GLN A 998 2.06 61.33 -10.68
N PRO A 999 1.98 62.60 -10.24
CA PRO A 999 0.71 63.31 -10.11
C PRO A 999 -0.03 63.46 -11.45
N GLY A 1000 -1.34 63.26 -11.45
CA GLY A 1000 -2.21 63.48 -12.61
C GLY A 1000 -2.24 62.35 -13.65
N HIS A 1001 -1.31 61.39 -13.58
CA HIS A 1001 -1.38 60.16 -14.36
C HIS A 1001 -2.21 59.08 -13.63
N PRO A 1002 -2.81 58.12 -14.36
CA PRO A 1002 -3.47 56.96 -13.73
C PRO A 1002 -2.45 56.18 -12.89
N PHE A 1003 -2.92 55.57 -11.80
CA PHE A 1003 -2.10 54.76 -10.90
C PHE A 1003 -1.44 53.62 -11.69
N ARG A 1004 -0.11 53.68 -11.85
CA ARG A 1004 0.66 52.58 -12.42
C ARG A 1004 0.85 51.54 -11.31
N PHE A 1005 0.31 50.36 -11.53
CA PHE A 1005 0.49 49.22 -10.63
C PHE A 1005 1.98 48.83 -10.56
N ASP A 1006 2.35 48.08 -9.53
CA ASP A 1006 3.68 47.51 -9.42
C ASP A 1006 3.94 46.62 -10.68
N GLU A 1007 5.18 46.58 -11.20
CA GLU A 1007 5.53 45.84 -12.43
C GLU A 1007 6.58 44.76 -12.09
N LEU A 1008 6.39 43.53 -12.59
CA LEU A 1008 7.44 42.52 -12.52
C LEU A 1008 8.63 42.96 -13.39
N CYS A 1009 9.82 43.09 -12.80
CA CYS A 1009 11.05 43.57 -13.43
C CYS A 1009 12.18 42.52 -13.37
N SER A 1010 13.14 42.59 -14.30
CA SER A 1010 14.37 41.78 -14.26
C SER A 1010 15.50 42.56 -13.59
N VAL A 1011 16.62 41.90 -13.28
CA VAL A 1011 17.82 42.59 -12.73
C VAL A 1011 18.41 43.57 -13.75
N ASP A 1012 18.17 43.40 -15.05
CA ASP A 1012 18.55 44.38 -16.09
C ASP A 1012 17.81 45.73 -15.94
N THR A 1013 16.71 45.77 -15.18
CA THR A 1013 16.00 47.02 -14.83
C THR A 1013 16.64 47.63 -13.57
N GLU A 1014 16.89 48.94 -13.55
CA GLU A 1014 17.35 49.62 -12.33
C GLU A 1014 16.20 49.85 -11.34
N PHE A 1015 16.36 49.31 -10.12
CA PHE A 1015 15.47 49.47 -8.98
C PHE A 1015 16.29 49.41 -7.67
N ALA A 1016 15.78 49.98 -6.58
CA ALA A 1016 16.40 49.92 -5.26
C ALA A 1016 15.72 48.89 -4.33
N ILE A 1017 16.42 48.43 -3.28
CA ILE A 1017 15.93 47.42 -2.32
C ILE A 1017 15.85 48.02 -0.91
N GLY A 1018 14.66 47.94 -0.29
CA GLY A 1018 14.27 48.68 0.93
C GLY A 1018 14.85 48.21 2.27
N ASP A 1019 16.16 47.93 2.39
CA ASP A 1019 16.80 47.36 3.59
C ASP A 1019 16.74 48.25 4.86
N ARG A 1020 16.34 49.52 4.72
CA ARG A 1020 16.13 50.46 5.82
C ARG A 1020 14.76 51.11 5.70
N GLU A 1021 13.86 50.70 6.57
CA GLU A 1021 12.52 51.28 6.75
C GLU A 1021 12.49 52.82 6.82
N GLY A 1022 13.50 53.43 7.47
CA GLY A 1022 13.62 54.89 7.53
C GLY A 1022 13.99 55.56 6.19
N LEU A 1023 14.76 54.90 5.34
CA LEU A 1023 15.08 55.38 3.98
C LEU A 1023 13.94 55.07 3.01
N LYS A 1024 13.32 53.88 3.14
CA LYS A 1024 12.20 53.40 2.33
C LYS A 1024 11.06 54.43 2.28
N ARG A 1025 10.50 54.81 3.43
CA ARG A 1025 9.38 55.79 3.52
C ARG A 1025 9.64 57.17 2.91
N LEU A 1026 10.91 57.52 2.67
CA LEU A 1026 11.30 58.82 2.12
C LEU A 1026 11.55 58.78 0.61
N LEU A 1027 11.67 57.58 0.03
CA LEU A 1027 11.97 57.36 -1.39
C LEU A 1027 10.92 56.51 -2.13
N GLU A 1028 10.09 55.72 -1.44
CA GLU A 1028 9.11 54.80 -2.04
C GLU A 1028 8.03 55.46 -2.92
N SER A 1029 7.85 56.78 -2.83
CA SER A 1029 7.01 57.57 -3.74
C SER A 1029 7.75 58.07 -4.98
N ASN A 1030 9.08 58.15 -4.93
CA ASN A 1030 9.94 58.93 -5.83
C ASN A 1030 10.79 58.07 -6.78
N ILE A 1031 11.06 56.81 -6.43
CA ILE A 1031 11.91 55.90 -7.23
C ILE A 1031 11.24 54.55 -7.52
N LYS A 1032 11.81 53.78 -8.45
CA LYS A 1032 11.52 52.36 -8.61
C LYS A 1032 12.15 51.57 -7.45
N MET A 1033 11.34 50.79 -6.73
CA MET A 1033 11.78 50.06 -5.54
C MET A 1033 11.14 48.67 -5.46
N LEU A 1034 11.92 47.68 -5.03
CA LEU A 1034 11.44 46.32 -4.76
C LEU A 1034 10.36 46.35 -3.65
N ASN A 1035 9.17 45.84 -3.94
CA ASN A 1035 8.01 45.86 -3.05
C ASN A 1035 8.03 44.71 -2.03
N PHE A 1036 9.03 44.76 -1.13
CA PHE A 1036 9.10 43.92 0.07
C PHE A 1036 9.26 44.79 1.32
N ASP A 1037 8.87 44.26 2.47
CA ASP A 1037 8.99 44.87 3.80
C ASP A 1037 10.39 44.66 4.42
N LEU A 1038 10.66 45.26 5.59
CA LEU A 1038 11.98 45.19 6.22
C LEU A 1038 12.33 43.79 6.77
N ILE A 1039 11.34 42.96 7.07
CA ILE A 1039 11.49 41.61 7.60
C ILE A 1039 11.74 40.65 6.42
N GLU A 1040 10.93 40.74 5.37
CA GLU A 1040 11.09 40.02 4.11
C GLU A 1040 12.48 40.28 3.50
N VAL A 1041 12.89 41.55 3.36
CA VAL A 1041 14.20 41.91 2.80
C VAL A 1041 15.37 41.33 3.60
N ARG A 1042 15.21 41.10 4.91
CA ARG A 1042 16.24 40.47 5.75
C ARG A 1042 16.26 38.96 5.62
N ARG A 1043 15.10 38.30 5.57
CA ARG A 1043 14.99 36.84 5.42
C ARG A 1043 15.44 36.41 4.02
N LEU A 1044 15.13 37.20 3.00
CA LEU A 1044 15.56 37.01 1.62
C LEU A 1044 16.98 37.51 1.31
N GLN A 1045 17.75 38.01 2.30
CA GLN A 1045 19.12 38.50 2.06
C GLN A 1045 20.04 37.47 1.34
N PRO A 1046 20.06 36.17 1.68
CA PRO A 1046 20.90 35.19 0.96
C PRO A 1046 20.53 35.07 -0.53
N LEU A 1047 19.24 35.19 -0.87
CA LEU A 1047 18.79 35.21 -2.27
C LEU A 1047 19.35 36.42 -3.02
N PHE A 1048 19.36 37.60 -2.39
CA PHE A 1048 19.91 38.82 -2.99
C PHE A 1048 21.44 38.81 -3.09
N ARG A 1049 22.14 38.09 -2.19
CA ARG A 1049 23.59 37.82 -2.28
C ARG A 1049 23.93 36.94 -3.47
N TRP A 1050 23.25 35.79 -3.58
CA TRP A 1050 23.44 34.82 -4.66
C TRP A 1050 23.11 35.40 -6.05
N LEU A 1051 22.08 36.25 -6.13
CA LEU A 1051 21.79 37.03 -7.35
C LEU A 1051 22.79 38.19 -7.58
N SER A 1052 23.58 38.55 -6.58
CA SER A 1052 24.57 39.65 -6.56
C SER A 1052 23.95 41.02 -6.83
N ILE A 1053 22.86 41.33 -6.14
CA ILE A 1053 22.12 42.62 -6.25
C ILE A 1053 22.11 43.43 -4.94
N GLU A 1054 22.99 43.10 -3.98
CA GLU A 1054 23.11 43.81 -2.71
C GLU A 1054 23.59 45.27 -2.86
N ASP A 1055 24.22 45.64 -3.97
CA ASP A 1055 24.59 47.01 -4.32
C ASP A 1055 23.36 47.94 -4.38
N ARG A 1056 22.19 47.38 -4.68
CA ARG A 1056 20.90 48.09 -4.81
C ARG A 1056 20.21 48.36 -3.48
N TYR A 1057 20.72 47.88 -2.34
CA TYR A 1057 20.18 48.23 -1.03
C TYR A 1057 20.21 49.75 -0.81
N LEU A 1058 19.15 50.32 -0.22
CA LEU A 1058 19.10 51.76 0.07
C LEU A 1058 20.27 52.20 0.96
N SER A 1059 20.74 51.36 1.89
CA SER A 1059 21.92 51.65 2.71
C SER A 1059 23.25 51.71 1.96
N ARG A 1060 23.30 51.37 0.66
CA ARG A 1060 24.50 51.40 -0.19
C ARG A 1060 24.37 52.37 -1.38
N CYS A 1061 23.20 52.45 -2.00
CA CYS A 1061 22.97 53.30 -3.18
C CYS A 1061 22.48 54.72 -2.87
N VAL A 1062 21.92 54.98 -1.68
CA VAL A 1062 21.44 56.31 -1.27
C VAL A 1062 22.55 57.12 -0.61
N LYS A 1063 22.65 58.40 -0.96
CA LYS A 1063 23.51 59.39 -0.31
C LYS A 1063 22.66 60.41 0.44
N GLU A 1064 23.03 60.69 1.69
CA GLU A 1064 22.34 61.68 2.52
C GLU A 1064 22.87 63.08 2.22
N LYS A 1065 22.00 63.98 1.76
CA LYS A 1065 22.33 65.37 1.43
C LYS A 1065 21.76 66.33 2.47
N LEU A 1066 22.62 67.21 2.97
CA LEU A 1066 22.22 68.23 3.93
C LEU A 1066 21.41 69.32 3.24
N GLU A 1067 20.17 69.55 3.67
CA GLU A 1067 19.33 70.64 3.15
C GLU A 1067 19.47 71.88 4.05
N CYS A 1068 19.24 71.73 5.36
CA CYS A 1068 19.56 72.77 6.33
C CYS A 1068 19.67 72.22 7.75
N VAL A 1069 20.52 72.85 8.58
CA VAL A 1069 20.58 72.61 10.02
C VAL A 1069 19.88 73.74 10.76
N SER A 1070 19.13 73.44 11.83
CA SER A 1070 18.54 74.49 12.67
C SER A 1070 19.63 75.39 13.24
N THR A 1071 19.49 76.72 13.08
CA THR A 1071 20.48 77.72 13.53
C THR A 1071 20.73 77.73 15.05
N TYR A 1072 19.88 77.08 15.83
CA TYR A 1072 19.98 76.99 17.28
C TYR A 1072 20.90 75.84 17.72
N GLN A 1073 22.11 76.19 18.15
CA GLN A 1073 23.10 75.27 18.73
C GLN A 1073 23.01 75.35 20.27
N SER A 1074 22.91 74.21 20.99
CA SER A 1074 22.82 74.23 22.47
C SER A 1074 24.06 73.71 23.21
N ARG A 1075 24.81 72.77 22.65
CA ARG A 1075 25.97 72.16 23.32
C ARG A 1075 27.00 71.69 22.29
N ARG A 1076 28.29 71.72 22.65
CA ARG A 1076 29.35 71.08 21.85
C ARG A 1076 29.96 69.90 22.60
N TRP A 1077 30.18 68.81 21.88
CA TRP A 1077 30.87 67.61 22.35
C TRP A 1077 32.22 67.49 21.63
N ASN A 1078 33.17 66.75 22.20
CA ASN A 1078 34.57 66.77 21.75
C ASN A 1078 35.13 65.36 21.59
N LEU A 1079 35.59 65.04 20.37
CA LEU A 1079 36.11 63.72 20.00
C LEU A 1079 37.55 63.46 20.49
N ARG A 1080 38.33 64.51 20.81
CA ARG A 1080 39.77 64.42 21.12
C ARG A 1080 40.17 63.28 22.07
N PRO A 1081 39.48 63.02 23.20
CA PRO A 1081 39.90 61.95 24.12
C PRO A 1081 39.79 60.55 23.53
N LYS A 1082 38.93 60.37 22.52
CA LYS A 1082 38.61 59.09 21.87
C LYS A 1082 39.28 58.96 20.50
N ALA A 1083 39.68 60.07 19.87
CA ALA A 1083 40.30 60.15 18.53
C ALA A 1083 41.48 59.18 18.29
N TYR A 1084 42.32 58.88 19.28
CA TYR A 1084 43.43 57.92 19.12
C TYR A 1084 42.95 56.48 18.94
N HIS A 1085 41.97 56.08 19.75
CA HIS A 1085 41.36 54.76 19.73
C HIS A 1085 40.61 54.53 18.40
N ILE A 1086 40.01 55.59 17.86
CA ILE A 1086 39.39 55.62 16.52
C ILE A 1086 40.47 55.51 15.43
N ALA A 1087 41.61 56.20 15.58
CA ALA A 1087 42.68 56.20 14.60
C ALA A 1087 43.42 54.86 14.44
N ARG A 1088 43.22 53.90 15.36
CA ARG A 1088 43.73 52.52 15.22
C ARG A 1088 43.18 51.77 13.99
N TYR A 1089 42.11 52.28 13.39
CA TYR A 1089 41.47 51.67 12.21
C TYR A 1089 42.03 52.09 10.85
N GLY A 1090 42.90 53.10 10.79
CA GLY A 1090 43.59 53.44 9.55
C GLY A 1090 44.72 52.45 9.26
N SER A 1091 45.00 52.19 7.97
CA SER A 1091 46.30 51.64 7.56
C SER A 1091 47.43 52.51 8.13
N CYS A 1092 48.57 51.89 8.42
CA CYS A 1092 49.65 52.47 9.24
C CYS A 1092 50.08 53.88 8.79
N ASP A 1093 50.09 54.12 7.47
CA ASP A 1093 50.50 55.39 6.86
C ASP A 1093 49.44 56.52 6.93
N ASP A 1094 48.13 56.21 7.01
CA ASP A 1094 47.06 57.23 7.13
C ASP A 1094 46.54 57.38 8.57
N ALA A 1095 46.81 56.42 9.47
CA ALA A 1095 46.39 56.47 10.87
C ALA A 1095 46.80 57.76 11.60
N LEU A 1096 48.00 58.29 11.34
CA LEU A 1096 48.47 59.55 11.94
C LEU A 1096 47.76 60.78 11.37
N SER A 1097 47.46 60.80 10.06
CA SER A 1097 46.72 61.88 9.39
C SER A 1097 45.28 61.91 9.90
N LEU A 1098 44.66 60.73 9.99
CA LEU A 1098 43.36 60.49 10.58
C LEU A 1098 43.29 60.98 12.03
N TYR A 1099 44.29 60.65 12.87
CA TYR A 1099 44.35 61.10 14.25
C TYR A 1099 44.35 62.64 14.39
N GLN A 1100 45.11 63.32 13.52
CA GLN A 1100 45.17 64.78 13.50
C GLN A 1100 43.82 65.39 13.09
N ARG A 1101 43.20 64.90 12.00
CA ARG A 1101 41.87 65.37 11.53
C ARG A 1101 40.80 65.16 12.62
N LEU A 1102 40.76 63.98 13.24
CA LEU A 1102 39.83 63.65 14.34
C LEU A 1102 39.99 64.52 15.60
N ARG A 1103 41.16 65.11 15.86
CA ARG A 1103 41.35 66.07 16.98
C ARG A 1103 40.79 67.46 16.70
N THR A 1104 40.48 67.80 15.45
CA THR A 1104 39.86 69.08 15.06
C THR A 1104 38.34 69.04 15.06
N VAL A 1105 37.75 67.83 15.02
CA VAL A 1105 36.31 67.57 14.98
C VAL A 1105 35.55 68.32 16.06
N GLN A 1106 34.54 69.09 15.64
CA GLN A 1106 33.55 69.69 16.53
C GLN A 1106 32.22 68.95 16.38
N ILE A 1107 31.72 68.38 17.47
CA ILE A 1107 30.34 67.85 17.52
C ILE A 1107 29.42 68.95 18.04
N VAL A 1108 28.33 69.23 17.34
CA VAL A 1108 27.41 70.35 17.59
C VAL A 1108 25.99 69.84 17.79
N GLU A 1109 25.43 70.02 18.98
CA GLU A 1109 24.04 69.70 19.31
C GLU A 1109 23.09 70.77 18.77
N VAL A 1110 22.10 70.35 17.98
CA VAL A 1110 21.13 71.19 17.26
C VAL A 1110 19.71 70.63 17.42
N ILE A 1111 18.68 71.46 17.21
CA ILE A 1111 17.28 71.04 17.40
C ILE A 1111 16.82 70.12 16.26
N TYR A 1112 17.10 70.48 15.01
CA TYR A 1112 16.75 69.69 13.83
C TYR A 1112 17.89 69.68 12.80
N ILE A 1113 18.16 68.53 12.18
CA ILE A 1113 19.05 68.34 11.04
C ILE A 1113 18.20 67.89 9.86
N PHE A 1114 17.77 68.83 9.01
CA PHE A 1114 16.97 68.46 7.84
C PHE A 1114 17.87 67.98 6.71
N MET A 1115 17.69 66.71 6.37
CA MET A 1115 18.37 66.04 5.28
C MET A 1115 17.37 65.57 4.23
N LYS A 1116 17.84 65.48 2.99
CA LYS A 1116 17.19 64.79 1.88
C LYS A 1116 18.03 63.60 1.45
N LEU A 1117 17.39 62.64 0.81
CA LEU A 1117 18.05 61.49 0.22
C LEU A 1117 18.26 61.74 -1.27
N GLU A 1118 19.47 61.50 -1.77
CA GLU A 1118 19.81 61.46 -3.20
C GLU A 1118 20.13 60.02 -3.62
N ILE A 1119 19.67 59.63 -4.81
CA ILE A 1119 19.96 58.33 -5.41
C ILE A 1119 20.06 58.48 -6.92
N LEU A 1120 20.96 57.72 -7.55
CA LEU A 1120 21.07 57.63 -9.01
C LEU A 1120 20.21 56.45 -9.49
N GLN A 1121 19.30 56.70 -10.44
CA GLN A 1121 18.48 55.65 -11.05
C GLN A 1121 18.07 56.06 -12.48
N GLU A 1122 18.18 55.14 -13.43
CA GLU A 1122 18.01 55.34 -14.89
C GLU A 1122 18.84 56.52 -15.43
N GLY A 1123 20.06 56.69 -14.87
CA GLY A 1123 20.97 57.79 -15.17
C GLY A 1123 20.56 59.16 -14.62
N GLN A 1124 19.45 59.25 -13.87
CA GLN A 1124 18.95 60.50 -13.28
C GLN A 1124 19.20 60.53 -11.77
N VAL A 1125 19.57 61.71 -11.24
CA VAL A 1125 19.68 61.92 -9.79
C VAL A 1125 18.33 62.32 -9.25
N ILE A 1126 17.72 61.45 -8.45
CA ILE A 1126 16.40 61.65 -7.83
C ILE A 1126 16.59 62.04 -6.37
N GLN A 1127 15.80 63.01 -5.91
CA GLN A 1127 15.75 63.46 -4.51
C GLN A 1127 14.46 63.01 -3.82
N SER A 1128 14.49 62.89 -2.49
CA SER A 1128 13.29 62.73 -1.67
C SER A 1128 12.48 64.05 -1.57
N ASP A 1129 11.18 63.98 -1.89
CA ASP A 1129 10.24 65.11 -1.70
C ASP A 1129 10.21 65.55 -0.23
N LEU A 1130 10.16 64.56 0.66
CA LEU A 1130 10.20 64.74 2.10
C LEU A 1130 11.65 64.87 2.58
N ARG A 1131 11.89 65.91 3.37
CA ARG A 1131 13.07 66.03 4.23
C ARG A 1131 12.82 65.31 5.56
N TYR A 1132 13.84 64.65 6.10
CA TYR A 1132 13.77 63.98 7.41
C TYR A 1132 14.71 64.64 8.42
N ASN A 1133 14.44 64.39 9.70
CA ASN A 1133 15.32 64.81 10.79
C ASN A 1133 16.36 63.72 11.05
N ALA A 1134 17.59 63.91 10.58
CA ALA A 1134 18.70 62.99 10.85
C ALA A 1134 19.16 63.14 12.31
N LEU A 1135 19.48 62.04 12.99
CA LEU A 1135 19.98 62.09 14.38
C LEU A 1135 21.43 62.57 14.46
N ALA A 1136 22.25 62.26 13.45
CA ALA A 1136 23.59 62.78 13.30
C ALA A 1136 23.96 62.93 11.82
N HIS A 1137 24.79 63.92 11.50
CA HIS A 1137 25.34 64.13 10.15
C HIS A 1137 26.80 64.58 10.24
N ILE A 1138 27.66 64.05 9.37
CA ILE A 1138 29.07 64.45 9.25
C ILE A 1138 29.21 65.31 8.00
N HIS A 1139 29.56 66.58 8.20
CA HIS A 1139 29.92 67.52 7.15
C HIS A 1139 31.44 67.64 7.12
N ASP A 1140 32.07 67.00 6.14
CA ASP A 1140 33.50 67.19 5.84
C ASP A 1140 33.66 68.29 4.79
N CYS A 1141 34.67 69.13 4.97
CA CYS A 1141 35.16 70.16 4.06
C CYS A 1141 36.67 70.22 4.20
N ASP A 1142 37.39 70.69 3.17
CA ASP A 1142 38.86 70.66 3.16
C ASP A 1142 39.49 71.36 4.39
N ASP A 1143 38.87 72.44 4.88
CA ASP A 1143 39.30 73.19 6.06
C ASP A 1143 38.77 72.66 7.40
N GLN A 1144 37.62 71.97 7.44
CA GLN A 1144 36.98 71.58 8.71
C GLN A 1144 36.00 70.40 8.61
N LEU A 1145 36.13 69.46 9.56
CA LEU A 1145 35.19 68.36 9.81
C LEU A 1145 34.24 68.70 10.97
N ILE A 1146 32.93 68.81 10.69
CA ILE A 1146 31.88 69.13 11.66
C ILE A 1146 30.88 68.00 11.75
N ILE A 1147 30.45 67.66 12.96
CA ILE A 1147 29.48 66.60 13.22
C ILE A 1147 28.26 67.20 13.92
N TYR A 1148 27.11 67.21 13.27
CA TYR A 1148 25.86 67.65 13.88
C TYR A 1148 25.19 66.47 14.60
N VAL A 1149 24.56 66.71 15.76
CA VAL A 1149 23.76 65.72 16.50
C VAL A 1149 22.46 66.33 17.04
N THR A 1150 21.37 65.56 17.11
CA THR A 1150 20.07 66.06 17.59
C THR A 1150 19.96 66.20 19.11
N LYS A 1151 19.27 67.26 19.53
CA LYS A 1151 18.95 67.59 20.92
C LYS A 1151 17.71 66.84 21.42
N GLY A 1152 17.90 65.90 22.36
CA GLY A 1152 16.79 65.20 23.02
C GLY A 1152 17.29 64.03 23.88
N GLY A 1153 16.58 63.65 24.93
CA GLY A 1153 17.07 62.66 25.91
C GLY A 1153 17.46 61.31 25.31
N LYS A 1154 16.49 60.62 24.69
CA LYS A 1154 16.76 59.37 23.95
C LYS A 1154 17.54 59.64 22.66
N ASP A 1155 17.16 60.68 21.93
CA ASP A 1155 17.67 60.96 20.58
C ASP A 1155 19.18 61.24 20.57
N LEU A 1156 19.70 61.97 21.57
CA LEU A 1156 21.13 62.25 21.73
C LEU A 1156 21.92 60.99 22.13
N GLN A 1157 21.36 60.13 22.98
CA GLN A 1157 21.97 58.83 23.31
C GLN A 1157 21.99 57.92 22.07
N GLN A 1158 20.89 57.85 21.32
CA GLN A 1158 20.79 57.10 20.07
C GLN A 1158 21.72 57.66 18.98
N SER A 1159 21.96 58.98 18.98
CA SER A 1159 22.97 59.63 18.13
C SER A 1159 24.36 59.07 18.43
N PHE A 1160 24.81 59.15 19.68
CA PHE A 1160 26.17 58.73 20.08
C PHE A 1160 26.40 57.21 20.04
N PHE A 1161 25.40 56.40 20.39
CA PHE A 1161 25.57 54.95 20.55
C PHE A 1161 25.02 54.12 19.38
N SER A 1162 24.50 54.75 18.31
CA SER A 1162 23.97 54.00 17.15
C SER A 1162 24.14 54.68 15.79
N VAL A 1163 23.96 56.00 15.66
CA VAL A 1163 24.04 56.66 14.35
C VAL A 1163 25.44 57.20 14.05
N LEU A 1164 26.04 57.94 14.99
CA LEU A 1164 27.39 58.49 14.85
C LEU A 1164 28.49 57.43 14.65
N PRO A 1165 28.50 56.26 15.32
CA PRO A 1165 29.50 55.22 15.05
C PRO A 1165 29.48 54.73 13.60
N LYS A 1166 28.28 54.63 12.99
CA LYS A 1166 28.08 54.21 11.60
C LYS A 1166 28.50 55.29 10.62
N LYS A 1167 27.99 56.51 10.78
CA LYS A 1167 28.38 57.67 9.95
C LYS A 1167 29.90 57.92 9.97
N LEU A 1168 30.56 57.68 11.10
CA LEU A 1168 32.01 57.80 11.19
C LEU A 1168 32.74 56.64 10.49
N GLN A 1169 32.24 55.41 10.55
CA GLN A 1169 32.77 54.29 9.78
C GLN A 1169 32.57 54.47 8.26
N GLU A 1170 31.39 54.94 7.84
CA GLU A 1170 31.12 55.34 6.45
C GLU A 1170 32.19 56.35 5.97
N TRP A 1171 32.37 57.46 6.70
CA TRP A 1171 33.38 58.49 6.41
C TRP A 1171 34.84 57.99 6.47
N LEU A 1172 35.15 57.00 7.31
CA LEU A 1172 36.46 56.32 7.32
C LEU A 1172 36.69 55.50 6.04
N THR A 1173 35.64 54.89 5.50
CA THR A 1173 35.73 53.91 4.40
C THR A 1173 35.58 54.54 3.01
N ASP A 1174 34.89 55.69 2.90
CA ASP A 1174 34.62 56.42 1.64
C ASP A 1174 35.88 57.00 0.95
N ASN A 1175 37.08 56.70 1.46
CA ASN A 1175 38.35 57.15 0.90
C ASN A 1175 39.21 55.93 0.52
N PRO A 1176 39.62 55.76 -0.76
CA PRO A 1176 40.33 54.56 -1.23
C PRO A 1176 41.76 54.42 -0.68
N ARG A 1177 42.22 55.36 0.15
CA ARG A 1177 43.49 55.28 0.91
C ARG A 1177 43.31 54.74 2.34
N ARG A 1178 42.07 54.49 2.76
CA ARG A 1178 41.70 54.21 4.17
C ARG A 1178 41.03 52.86 4.43
N SER A 1179 40.71 52.10 3.39
CA SER A 1179 40.05 50.80 3.55
C SER A 1179 40.81 49.93 4.56
N PRO A 1180 40.18 49.57 5.69
CA PRO A 1180 40.71 48.52 6.55
C PRO A 1180 40.56 47.17 5.83
N ASP A 1181 41.43 46.22 6.15
CA ASP A 1181 41.21 44.79 5.85
C ASP A 1181 40.20 44.16 6.83
N SER A 1182 39.87 44.84 7.94
CA SER A 1182 38.90 44.41 8.96
C SER A 1182 37.46 44.70 8.56
N ALA A 1183 36.53 43.87 9.05
CA ALA A 1183 35.15 43.90 8.61
C ALA A 1183 34.42 45.16 9.13
N PRO A 1184 33.56 45.83 8.34
CA PRO A 1184 32.84 47.03 8.77
C PRO A 1184 32.04 46.88 10.08
N PHE A 1185 31.58 45.66 10.39
CA PHE A 1185 30.93 45.35 11.67
C PHE A 1185 31.88 45.48 12.87
N GLU A 1186 33.13 45.01 12.75
CA GLU A 1186 34.16 45.10 13.80
C GLU A 1186 34.48 46.58 14.07
N VAL A 1187 34.68 47.35 12.99
CA VAL A 1187 34.86 48.80 13.05
C VAL A 1187 33.69 49.47 13.77
N VAL A 1188 32.44 49.19 13.39
CA VAL A 1188 31.25 49.79 14.03
C VAL A 1188 31.07 49.33 15.48
N ASN A 1189 31.38 48.07 15.81
CA ASN A 1189 31.30 47.53 17.17
C ASN A 1189 32.34 48.18 18.09
N ALA A 1190 33.59 48.28 17.64
CA ALA A 1190 34.67 48.96 18.34
C ALA A 1190 34.41 50.46 18.45
N LEU A 1191 33.90 51.13 17.40
CA LEU A 1191 33.48 52.53 17.51
C LEU A 1191 32.35 52.70 18.52
N THR A 1192 31.37 51.80 18.53
CA THR A 1192 30.29 51.81 19.53
C THR A 1192 30.83 51.60 20.94
N SER A 1193 31.79 50.69 21.13
CA SER A 1193 32.53 50.47 22.38
C SER A 1193 33.32 51.72 22.78
N ILE A 1194 34.03 52.35 21.84
CA ILE A 1194 34.75 53.61 22.01
C ILE A 1194 33.79 54.72 22.43
N PHE A 1195 32.61 54.84 21.84
CA PHE A 1195 31.64 55.89 22.19
C PHE A 1195 30.95 55.62 23.53
N ALA A 1196 30.57 54.37 23.83
CA ALA A 1196 29.88 53.97 25.06
C ALA A 1196 30.77 53.98 26.31
N SER A 1197 31.98 53.42 26.22
CA SER A 1197 32.87 53.24 27.38
C SER A 1197 33.73 54.47 27.69
N ASP A 1198 34.25 54.55 28.91
CA ASP A 1198 35.19 55.61 29.28
C ASP A 1198 36.61 55.28 28.84
N VAL A 1199 37.42 56.32 28.61
CA VAL A 1199 38.73 56.19 27.95
C VAL A 1199 39.71 55.30 28.72
N SER A 1200 39.53 55.16 30.03
CA SER A 1200 40.37 54.33 30.91
C SER A 1200 40.26 52.82 30.70
N VAL A 1201 39.27 52.34 29.94
CA VAL A 1201 39.10 50.91 29.61
C VAL A 1201 39.21 50.61 28.10
N LEU A 1202 39.37 51.63 27.25
CA LEU A 1202 39.34 51.44 25.80
C LEU A 1202 40.53 50.67 25.26
N ASP A 1203 41.71 50.77 25.87
CA ASP A 1203 42.88 50.01 25.42
C ASP A 1203 42.62 48.49 25.50
N GLY A 1204 42.20 47.99 26.68
CA GLY A 1204 41.88 46.58 26.90
C GLY A 1204 40.67 46.11 26.07
N ILE A 1205 39.60 46.90 25.98
CA ILE A 1205 38.41 46.54 25.17
C ILE A 1205 38.77 46.37 23.69
N LEU A 1206 39.72 47.15 23.17
CA LEU A 1206 40.18 47.04 21.78
C LEU A 1206 41.17 45.90 21.59
N GLU A 1207 42.01 45.62 22.58
CA GLU A 1207 42.94 44.47 22.58
C GLU A 1207 42.18 43.13 22.67
N ASP A 1208 41.12 43.04 23.50
CA ASP A 1208 40.17 41.91 23.55
C ASP A 1208 39.41 41.72 22.22
N GLN A 1209 39.28 42.79 21.42
CA GLN A 1209 38.70 42.79 20.07
C GLN A 1209 39.76 42.58 18.96
N GLY A 1210 41.03 42.30 19.31
CA GLY A 1210 42.12 42.04 18.36
C GLY A 1210 42.75 43.28 17.70
N ILE A 1211 42.37 44.48 18.12
CA ILE A 1211 42.72 45.75 17.46
C ILE A 1211 44.02 46.32 18.07
N VAL A 1212 45.13 46.08 17.38
CA VAL A 1212 46.47 46.48 17.81
C VAL A 1212 46.66 48.01 17.93
N GLN A 1213 47.66 48.41 18.70
CA GLN A 1213 48.02 49.83 18.86
C GLN A 1213 48.81 50.35 17.65
N VAL A 1214 48.51 51.57 17.20
CA VAL A 1214 49.24 52.26 16.11
C VAL A 1214 50.52 52.95 16.63
N PRO A 1215 51.59 53.08 15.81
CA PRO A 1215 52.94 53.38 16.29
C PRO A 1215 53.21 54.87 16.61
N PHE A 1216 52.25 55.59 17.17
CA PHE A 1216 52.40 56.99 17.59
C PHE A 1216 51.64 57.30 18.88
N GLU A 1217 52.05 58.32 19.63
CA GLU A 1217 51.49 58.59 20.96
C GLU A 1217 50.09 59.22 20.96
N ASN A 1218 49.26 58.79 21.92
CA ASN A 1218 47.98 59.43 22.23
C ASN A 1218 48.18 60.78 22.97
N GLN A 1219 48.43 61.84 22.21
CA GLN A 1219 48.52 63.22 22.71
C GLN A 1219 47.30 63.65 23.56
N ALA A 1220 46.10 63.06 23.36
CA ALA A 1220 44.92 63.36 24.17
C ALA A 1220 44.91 62.64 25.54
N ALA A 1221 45.55 61.48 25.66
CA ALA A 1221 45.83 60.86 26.96
C ALA A 1221 46.92 61.62 27.72
N VAL A 1222 47.91 62.17 27.00
CA VAL A 1222 48.90 63.11 27.54
C VAL A 1222 48.20 64.38 28.06
N GLU A 1223 47.34 65.03 27.27
CA GLU A 1223 46.49 66.16 27.71
C GLU A 1223 45.62 65.82 28.94
N ARG A 1224 45.07 64.60 29.05
CA ARG A 1224 44.32 64.14 30.23
C ARG A 1224 45.20 63.91 31.46
N LYS A 1225 46.42 63.38 31.32
CA LYS A 1225 47.39 63.26 32.42
C LYS A 1225 47.78 64.63 33.00
N TYR A 1226 47.75 65.69 32.19
CA TYR A 1226 47.91 67.08 32.66
C TYR A 1226 46.65 67.71 33.29
N LYS A 1227 45.48 67.04 33.24
CA LYS A 1227 44.24 67.50 33.90
C LYS A 1227 43.82 66.70 35.13
N ILE A 1228 44.33 65.49 35.36
CA ILE A 1228 44.07 64.72 36.60
C ILE A 1228 45.26 64.84 37.58
N ARG A 1229 45.55 66.09 37.94
CA ARG A 1229 46.13 66.53 39.22
C ARG A 1229 45.47 67.90 39.49
N VAL A 1230 44.81 68.18 40.61
CA VAL A 1230 44.87 67.57 41.95
C VAL A 1230 43.46 67.40 42.53
N ARG A 1231 43.21 66.31 43.27
CA ARG A 1231 42.23 66.29 44.37
C ARG A 1231 43.01 66.26 45.68
N LEU A 1232 42.69 67.17 46.59
CA LEU A 1232 43.07 67.15 48.01
C LEU A 1232 41.77 67.11 48.84
N PRO A 1233 41.82 66.61 50.09
CA PRO A 1233 40.73 65.78 50.61
C PRO A 1233 39.56 66.56 51.20
N GLU A 1234 38.38 65.95 51.13
CA GLU A 1234 37.26 66.28 52.00
C GLU A 1234 37.53 65.70 53.39
N VAL A 1235 37.36 66.52 54.43
CA VAL A 1235 37.34 66.05 55.82
C VAL A 1235 35.89 65.95 56.26
N ASP A 1236 35.43 64.70 56.31
CA ASP A 1236 34.41 64.14 57.21
C ASP A 1236 33.73 65.12 58.19
N GLN A 1237 32.41 65.23 58.09
CA GLN A 1237 31.58 65.25 59.30
C GLN A 1237 30.36 64.31 59.22
N ARG A 1238 30.53 63.17 59.92
CA ARG A 1238 29.62 62.63 60.94
C ARG A 1238 28.41 61.81 60.48
N GLU A 1239 28.54 60.51 60.77
CA GLU A 1239 27.45 59.63 61.20
C GLU A 1239 26.55 60.26 62.28
N ALA A 1240 25.27 59.88 62.32
CA ALA A 1240 24.57 59.57 63.58
C ALA A 1240 23.27 58.74 63.39
N ARG A 1241 23.43 57.41 63.40
CA ARG A 1241 22.55 56.39 64.04
C ARG A 1241 21.04 56.26 63.75
N THR A 1242 20.64 54.98 63.83
CA THR A 1242 19.35 54.40 64.32
C THR A 1242 18.34 53.95 63.25
N LEU A 1243 17.85 52.72 63.44
CA LEU A 1243 16.81 52.07 62.62
C LEU A 1243 15.41 52.48 63.08
N VAL A 1244 14.38 52.18 62.27
CA VAL A 1244 13.34 51.17 62.58
C VAL A 1244 12.43 50.96 61.36
N ILE A 1245 11.81 49.76 61.30
CA ILE A 1245 10.59 49.35 60.55
C ILE A 1245 9.81 50.55 59.96
N ARG A 1246 9.50 50.57 58.65
CA ARG A 1246 8.65 49.58 57.96
C ARG A 1246 8.92 49.48 56.46
#